data_AF-A0A191YMK5-F1
#
_entry.id   AF-A0A191YMK5-F1
#
_cell.length_a   1.000
_cell.length_b   1.000
_cell.length_c   1.000
_cell.angle_alpha   90.00
_cell.angle_beta   90.00
_cell.angle_gamma   90.00
#
_symmetry.space_group_name_H-M   'P 1'
#
loop_
_entity.id
_entity.type
_entity.pdbx_description
1 polymer ?
#
loop_
_entity_poly.entity_id
_entity_poly.type
_entity_poly.pdbx_seq_one_letter_code
_entity_poly.pdbx_strand_id
1 'polypeptide(L)'
;MQGLISLVLNDHVEFALARRKTEYKTLKDQLKSWITQSSTSSTPEPTKRWVEHVAKEIKRCWRQKTGTTLKLPPGNETLPALNADFSHVRTLDLDNITWSDTADTFLTGFSRLERLTVTRSTLTKLPAAVAEMSNLSTLNLSSNRIRLDEQTGATLSALSKLEHIDLSGNPLGTTPDFSGMSELKTLNLSSTHLDQWPTGLQHQATLEVVDLRNNQLREIPQANLNPTADQFETIARINSVTQLEGNSFPPGYWRSLETYWQRVAAEHPEPSTLATTGAFRIDADIPEVAMVRRMYPDKDAQAAREYLIGLGDGAETKIARRIQAFDLLETQLERYVADSQPDSSGTAGGIARIIKGCWLEDSGAVLRLPDVKGPLPVLTVDFSHVKILSMDSIHSSDATDIFLSNFPRLESLSIDNSQIEKLPPSIGEMKNLNYLSLTSNNLTLDAQSASTLSALSQLAVVDLSKNPLQIAPDFSAMSQLNSVNLHDTQISQWPTGLLDKTALTGVDLSNNRLREVPQANLNPAPEQLQAVARINAVTRLEQNAFPSQYWRKFDSYWRRLNEAHPELMSPAYAKAFDSDNSWAQRYRALYPGKSIKECREYIWSHEKGTFSPKLNGLEQEFSLLKSQLDDWVYSGEGNRLGYIRNHQIGRNIPTRDHRNTARDKIISCWRRETAQKLANDGTPIGLELDLSGLTLPTLPDLSVDFSHVGSLKLSNMNLTASPEGFLTRFRHLRWLDMSNNRLTDLPPAVGEMHGMTRLFLQKNQLQLTAETAQILSGRTTLRALFLQDNPQLGELPDFSLISDMRAVNMANTGINTWPTGLFDQPLLTDIDLSNNQITTLPDFVTAPAADRLAHSVQVNSGTRVFNNPLSDATRVRLEAYRVRLENAGTPLRGAFNLLTSSAPDVRLPEPVVRPGALHPAWLVGLTAEQVSIRTAQWNMLREQHGSDGFFNIINSRTDHPDFRRQVWEVIDVITENNPQSRVLRRELFARACEAGCTDLAAATFTDLQILAISHKARIQAKLELNGAQLVDLSKGLFRLKQVDDIAAADLESSRAIVNDPATSTEQRNHHRNRIRDPHEMTMAYRFGLKDRLQLPFQPEALTFIGMAKVTPTMLDAAYRKVVALDGSPEVVEALVSMDFWQDYITHKYQSQFEDSRQPFQDQQAILDAQKSQGKLKESEYKTQTDDLQAQHAIAEATLIQVLTRQELQPGPTIEERPASDTSGNQATSEAG
;
A
#
# COMPACT_ATOMS: atom_id res chain seq x y z
N MET A 1 70.78 35.88 -74.49
CA MET A 1 69.53 36.40 -75.10
C MET A 1 68.35 36.27 -74.11
N GLN A 2 68.53 36.77 -72.90
CA GLN A 2 67.51 37.10 -71.88
C GLN A 2 67.87 38.46 -71.24
N GLY A 3 69.17 38.82 -71.27
CA GLY A 3 69.70 40.12 -70.82
C GLY A 3 69.26 41.35 -71.60
N LEU A 4 68.73 41.25 -72.83
CA LEU A 4 68.21 42.43 -73.56
C LEU A 4 66.77 42.77 -73.19
N ILE A 5 65.98 41.80 -72.74
CA ILE A 5 64.65 42.03 -72.17
C ILE A 5 64.77 42.47 -70.71
N SER A 6 65.75 41.94 -69.97
CA SER A 6 66.08 42.42 -68.61
C SER A 6 66.46 43.90 -68.56
N LEU A 7 67.06 44.47 -69.60
CA LEU A 7 67.41 45.88 -69.66
C LEU A 7 66.19 46.78 -69.95
N VAL A 8 65.28 46.37 -70.83
CA VAL A 8 64.05 47.16 -71.14
C VAL A 8 62.95 46.99 -70.08
N LEU A 9 62.83 45.81 -69.45
CA LEU A 9 61.96 45.61 -68.29
C LEU A 9 62.53 46.25 -67.03
N ASN A 10 63.85 46.30 -66.84
CA ASN A 10 64.43 47.14 -65.79
C ASN A 10 64.14 48.60 -66.08
N ASP A 11 64.24 49.11 -67.30
CA ASP A 11 63.94 50.52 -67.59
C ASP A 11 62.47 50.89 -67.36
N HIS A 12 61.50 50.02 -67.72
CA HIS A 12 60.08 50.27 -67.45
C HIS A 12 59.69 50.08 -65.99
N VAL A 13 60.28 49.10 -65.30
CA VAL A 13 60.11 48.92 -63.84
C VAL A 13 60.81 50.06 -63.10
N GLU A 14 61.96 50.53 -63.56
CA GLU A 14 62.67 51.70 -63.04
C GLU A 14 61.91 52.98 -63.34
N PHE A 15 61.27 53.14 -64.50
CA PHE A 15 60.45 54.30 -64.82
C PHE A 15 59.13 54.29 -64.04
N ALA A 16 58.49 53.13 -63.87
CA ALA A 16 57.31 52.98 -63.03
C ALA A 16 57.63 53.14 -61.54
N LEU A 17 58.79 52.62 -61.08
CA LEU A 17 59.32 52.85 -59.73
C LEU A 17 59.74 54.31 -59.56
N ALA A 18 60.31 54.97 -60.56
CA ALA A 18 60.68 56.38 -60.52
C ALA A 18 59.45 57.27 -60.49
N ARG A 19 58.41 56.95 -61.28
CA ARG A 19 57.10 57.60 -61.24
C ARG A 19 56.43 57.39 -59.88
N ARG A 20 56.33 56.15 -59.38
CA ARG A 20 55.80 55.89 -58.04
C ARG A 20 56.65 56.51 -56.92
N LYS A 21 57.97 56.57 -57.06
CA LYS A 21 58.85 57.24 -56.10
C LYS A 21 58.63 58.75 -56.13
N THR A 22 58.35 59.32 -57.29
CA THR A 22 57.97 60.73 -57.47
C THR A 22 56.59 61.01 -56.88
N GLU A 23 55.58 60.20 -57.20
CA GLU A 23 54.22 60.30 -56.64
C GLU A 23 54.24 60.12 -55.11
N TYR A 24 55.01 59.16 -54.59
CA TYR A 24 55.17 58.98 -53.14
C TYR A 24 55.88 60.17 -52.49
N LYS A 25 56.86 60.77 -53.18
CA LYS A 25 57.53 61.98 -52.70
C LYS A 25 56.54 63.14 -52.64
N THR A 26 55.78 63.37 -53.71
CA THR A 26 54.71 64.39 -53.76
C THR A 26 53.68 64.16 -52.65
N LEU A 27 53.20 62.94 -52.46
CA LEU A 27 52.28 62.59 -51.37
C LEU A 27 52.89 62.88 -49.99
N LYS A 28 54.16 62.50 -49.79
CA LYS A 28 54.86 62.76 -48.52
C LYS A 28 55.01 64.26 -48.26
N ASP A 29 55.28 65.05 -49.30
CA ASP A 29 55.42 66.50 -49.20
C ASP A 29 54.06 67.18 -48.96
N GLN A 30 52.99 66.76 -49.65
CA GLN A 30 51.62 67.21 -49.40
C GLN A 30 51.18 66.93 -47.96
N LEU A 31 51.42 65.71 -47.47
CA LEU A 31 51.08 65.34 -46.09
C LEU A 31 51.94 66.07 -45.06
N LYS A 32 53.22 66.34 -45.35
CA LYS A 32 54.08 67.14 -44.46
C LYS A 32 53.60 68.60 -44.41
N SER A 33 53.21 69.17 -45.55
CA SER A 33 52.61 70.50 -45.61
C SER A 33 51.32 70.55 -44.79
N TRP A 34 50.45 69.55 -44.95
CA TRP A 34 49.21 69.45 -44.18
C TRP A 34 49.47 69.35 -42.67
N ILE A 35 50.37 68.47 -42.22
CA ILE A 35 50.75 68.37 -40.79
C ILE A 35 51.23 69.72 -40.26
N THR A 36 52.05 70.45 -41.04
CA THR A 36 52.60 71.75 -40.62
C THR A 36 51.51 72.82 -40.57
N GLN A 37 50.60 72.85 -41.54
CA GLN A 37 49.47 73.78 -41.59
C GLN A 37 48.47 73.52 -40.45
N SER A 38 48.21 72.27 -40.09
CA SER A 38 47.33 71.89 -38.98
C SER A 38 47.99 72.03 -37.60
N SER A 39 49.32 72.17 -37.51
CA SER A 39 50.09 72.23 -36.26
C SER A 39 50.59 73.65 -35.92
N THR A 40 49.69 74.64 -35.88
CA THR A 40 50.02 75.99 -35.36
C THR A 40 50.08 75.99 -33.83
N SER A 41 50.72 77.00 -33.21
CA SER A 41 51.00 77.00 -31.75
C SER A 41 49.76 76.96 -30.86
N SER A 42 48.56 77.15 -31.42
CA SER A 42 47.27 77.13 -30.73
C SER A 42 46.48 75.83 -30.90
N THR A 43 46.96 74.85 -31.69
CA THR A 43 46.24 73.60 -31.92
C THR A 43 46.33 72.64 -30.72
N PRO A 44 45.23 72.04 -30.23
CA PRO A 44 45.25 71.05 -29.15
C PRO A 44 46.12 69.83 -29.48
N GLU A 45 46.87 69.32 -28.50
CA GLU A 45 47.72 68.12 -28.67
C GLU A 45 47.01 66.86 -29.22
N PRO A 46 45.76 66.53 -28.81
CA PRO A 46 45.03 65.39 -29.37
C PRO A 46 44.82 65.51 -30.88
N THR A 47 44.51 66.72 -31.34
CA THR A 47 44.31 67.07 -32.74
C THR A 47 45.59 66.90 -33.54
N LYS A 48 46.71 67.38 -33.02
CA LYS A 48 48.03 67.24 -33.67
C LYS A 48 48.42 65.77 -33.84
N ARG A 49 48.24 64.96 -32.79
CA ARG A 49 48.48 63.51 -32.83
C ARG A 49 47.55 62.80 -33.82
N TRP A 50 46.31 63.24 -33.92
CA TRP A 50 45.36 62.69 -34.89
C TRP A 50 45.80 62.96 -36.34
N VAL A 51 46.16 64.21 -36.67
CA VAL A 51 46.64 64.59 -38.01
C VAL A 51 47.91 63.80 -38.37
N GLU A 52 48.85 63.65 -37.43
CA GLU A 52 50.06 62.84 -37.64
C GLU A 52 49.73 61.35 -37.85
N HIS A 53 48.75 60.82 -37.12
CA HIS A 53 48.31 59.44 -37.28
C HIS A 53 47.62 59.19 -38.62
N VAL A 54 46.71 60.07 -39.03
CA VAL A 54 46.03 60.02 -40.34
C VAL A 54 47.04 60.10 -41.47
N ALA A 55 47.98 61.04 -41.42
CA ALA A 55 49.04 61.14 -42.43
C ALA A 55 49.89 59.86 -42.50
N LYS A 56 50.13 59.20 -41.36
CA LYS A 56 50.83 57.92 -41.32
C LYS A 56 50.01 56.80 -41.98
N GLU A 57 48.72 56.70 -41.70
CA GLU A 57 47.86 55.67 -42.28
C GLU A 57 47.66 55.86 -43.80
N ILE A 58 47.49 57.11 -44.27
CA ILE A 58 47.44 57.42 -45.70
C ILE A 58 48.74 56.97 -46.40
N LYS A 59 49.91 57.27 -45.81
CA LYS A 59 51.21 56.79 -46.34
C LYS A 59 51.33 55.27 -46.33
N ARG A 60 50.79 54.59 -45.31
CA ARG A 60 50.83 53.12 -45.22
C ARG A 60 49.93 52.50 -46.29
N CYS A 61 48.73 53.04 -46.47
CA CYS A 61 47.77 52.59 -47.47
C CYS A 61 48.28 52.80 -48.90
N TRP A 62 48.87 53.97 -49.20
CA TRP A 62 49.45 54.21 -50.52
C TRP A 62 50.59 53.22 -50.84
N ARG A 63 51.39 52.87 -49.82
CA ARG A 63 52.43 51.82 -49.91
C ARG A 63 51.87 50.39 -49.89
N GLN A 64 50.54 50.23 -49.95
CA GLN A 64 49.81 48.95 -49.92
C GLN A 64 50.07 48.12 -48.66
N LYS A 65 50.49 48.75 -47.55
CA LYS A 65 50.69 48.05 -46.26
C LYS A 65 49.38 47.70 -45.55
N THR A 66 48.30 48.38 -45.90
CA THR A 66 46.94 48.11 -45.36
C THR A 66 46.06 47.40 -46.40
N GLY A 67 46.66 46.85 -47.47
CA GLY A 67 45.94 46.22 -48.57
C GLY A 67 45.11 47.23 -49.36
N THR A 68 43.85 46.89 -49.61
CA THR A 68 42.87 47.70 -50.35
C THR A 68 41.94 48.50 -49.42
N THR A 69 42.24 48.58 -48.13
CA THR A 69 41.40 49.28 -47.15
C THR A 69 42.11 50.49 -46.57
N LEU A 70 41.42 51.63 -46.55
CA LEU A 70 41.79 52.80 -45.80
C LEU A 70 40.73 53.09 -44.75
N LYS A 71 41.09 52.90 -43.48
CA LYS A 71 40.27 53.30 -42.35
C LYS A 71 40.98 54.41 -41.59
N LEU A 72 40.33 55.56 -41.49
CA LEU A 72 40.86 56.69 -40.72
C LEU A 72 40.27 56.67 -39.30
N PRO A 73 41.08 56.95 -38.27
CA PRO A 73 40.58 57.10 -36.91
C PRO A 73 39.63 58.30 -36.83
N PRO A 74 38.63 58.30 -35.93
CA PRO A 74 37.71 59.41 -35.79
C PRO A 74 38.41 60.67 -35.26
N GLY A 75 38.06 61.85 -35.77
CA GLY A 75 38.64 63.11 -35.31
C GLY A 75 38.02 64.37 -35.93
N ASN A 76 37.78 65.38 -35.09
CA ASN A 76 37.09 66.63 -35.43
C ASN A 76 37.97 67.61 -36.24
N GLU A 77 38.61 67.15 -37.30
CA GLU A 77 39.43 67.99 -38.18
C GLU A 77 39.13 67.73 -39.66
N THR A 78 39.60 68.64 -40.51
CA THR A 78 39.45 68.55 -41.96
C THR A 78 40.48 67.62 -42.60
N LEU A 79 40.06 66.91 -43.65
CA LEU A 79 40.95 66.06 -44.45
C LEU A 79 41.75 66.88 -45.48
N PRO A 80 42.98 66.46 -45.81
CA PRO A 80 43.81 67.15 -46.78
C PRO A 80 43.31 66.93 -48.21
N ALA A 81 43.44 67.96 -49.05
CA ALA A 81 43.35 67.77 -50.50
C ALA A 81 44.61 67.01 -50.98
N LEU A 82 44.44 65.75 -51.37
CA LEU A 82 45.52 64.92 -51.89
C LEU A 82 45.28 64.63 -53.36
N ASN A 83 46.33 64.79 -54.16
CA ASN A 83 46.32 64.43 -55.58
C ASN A 83 47.26 63.24 -55.80
N ALA A 84 46.87 62.10 -55.23
CA ALA A 84 47.59 60.84 -55.36
C ALA A 84 46.59 59.73 -55.74
N ASP A 85 47.04 58.80 -56.58
CA ASP A 85 46.21 57.68 -57.03
C ASP A 85 46.02 56.65 -55.92
N PHE A 86 44.77 56.47 -55.48
CA PHE A 86 44.33 55.43 -54.55
C PHE A 86 43.36 54.44 -55.21
N SER A 87 43.40 54.29 -56.54
CA SER A 87 42.51 53.38 -57.30
C SER A 87 42.65 51.89 -56.93
N HIS A 88 43.66 51.49 -56.15
CA HIS A 88 43.76 50.14 -55.57
C HIS A 88 42.87 49.95 -54.33
N VAL A 89 42.39 51.02 -53.71
CA VAL A 89 41.54 50.96 -52.52
C VAL A 89 40.12 50.57 -52.93
N ARG A 90 39.50 49.67 -52.15
CA ARG A 90 38.13 49.15 -52.31
C ARG A 90 37.23 49.55 -51.14
N THR A 91 37.81 49.77 -49.96
CA THR A 91 37.06 50.14 -48.76
C THR A 91 37.63 51.42 -48.16
N LEU A 92 36.77 52.43 -47.99
CA LEU A 92 37.07 53.68 -47.31
C LEU A 92 36.12 53.88 -46.13
N ASP A 93 36.69 54.04 -44.94
CA ASP A 93 35.95 54.25 -43.69
C ASP A 93 36.40 55.56 -43.02
N LEU A 94 35.47 56.51 -42.99
CA LEU A 94 35.58 57.84 -42.40
C LEU A 94 34.51 57.99 -41.32
N ASP A 95 34.93 58.33 -40.13
CA ASP A 95 34.05 58.51 -38.99
C ASP A 95 34.37 59.82 -38.28
N ASN A 96 33.34 60.58 -37.92
CA ASN A 96 33.45 61.80 -37.13
C ASN A 96 34.49 62.79 -37.68
N ILE A 97 34.46 63.04 -38.99
CA ILE A 97 35.33 63.98 -39.72
C ILE A 97 34.62 65.32 -39.92
N THR A 98 35.34 66.44 -39.83
CA THR A 98 34.77 67.73 -40.24
C THR A 98 34.84 67.85 -41.76
N TRP A 99 33.67 67.82 -42.42
CA TRP A 99 33.61 67.81 -43.89
C TRP A 99 33.87 69.20 -44.46
N SER A 100 34.67 69.27 -45.53
CA SER A 100 35.09 70.49 -46.21
C SER A 100 35.36 70.21 -47.68
N ASP A 101 35.52 71.24 -48.51
CA ASP A 101 35.80 71.08 -49.96
C ASP A 101 37.07 70.26 -50.24
N THR A 102 38.03 70.27 -49.30
CA THR A 102 39.24 69.45 -49.38
C THR A 102 38.97 67.97 -49.11
N ALA A 103 37.97 67.64 -48.28
CA ALA A 103 37.50 66.27 -48.07
C ALA A 103 36.73 65.73 -49.30
N ASP A 104 35.97 66.58 -49.99
CA ASP A 104 35.37 66.22 -51.29
C ASP A 104 36.45 65.92 -52.33
N THR A 105 37.46 66.77 -52.40
CA THR A 105 38.62 66.53 -53.28
C THR A 105 39.35 65.24 -52.90
N PHE A 106 39.50 64.95 -51.60
CA PHE A 106 40.11 63.72 -51.11
C PHE A 106 39.36 62.46 -51.62
N LEU A 107 38.03 62.46 -51.63
CA LEU A 107 37.24 61.32 -52.13
C LEU A 107 37.48 61.04 -53.63
N THR A 108 37.82 62.04 -54.43
CA THR A 108 38.04 61.85 -55.89
C THR A 108 39.21 60.90 -56.22
N GLY A 109 40.17 60.73 -55.29
CA GLY A 109 41.29 59.81 -55.46
C GLY A 109 40.92 58.32 -55.41
N PHE A 110 39.69 57.99 -55.01
CA PHE A 110 39.21 56.62 -54.74
C PHE A 110 38.18 56.13 -55.77
N SER A 111 38.54 56.13 -57.04
CA SER A 111 37.62 55.86 -58.17
C SER A 111 37.10 54.42 -58.31
N ARG A 112 37.60 53.47 -57.51
CA ARG A 112 37.21 52.05 -57.59
C ARG A 112 36.69 51.50 -56.26
N LEU A 113 36.06 52.33 -55.43
CA LEU A 113 35.47 51.87 -54.16
C LEU A 113 34.29 50.91 -54.38
N GLU A 114 34.25 49.90 -53.51
CA GLU A 114 33.13 48.96 -53.33
C GLU A 114 32.37 49.28 -52.04
N ARG A 115 33.06 49.81 -51.01
CA ARG A 115 32.47 50.20 -49.73
C ARG A 115 32.91 51.60 -49.31
N LEU A 116 31.93 52.47 -49.10
CA LEU A 116 32.12 53.82 -48.57
C LEU A 116 31.31 54.00 -47.29
N THR A 117 32.02 54.28 -46.20
CA THR A 117 31.43 54.64 -44.91
C THR A 117 31.87 56.06 -44.56
N VAL A 118 30.91 56.97 -44.40
CA VAL A 118 31.12 58.34 -43.91
C VAL A 118 30.07 58.61 -42.86
N THR A 119 30.38 58.38 -41.59
CA THR A 119 29.41 58.51 -40.48
C THR A 119 29.77 59.66 -39.56
N ARG A 120 28.78 60.29 -38.92
CA ARG A 120 28.98 61.37 -37.94
C ARG A 120 29.82 62.56 -38.43
N SER A 121 29.91 62.80 -39.74
CA SER A 121 30.93 63.66 -40.35
C SER A 121 30.40 65.01 -40.86
N THR A 122 29.36 65.58 -40.24
CA THR A 122 28.79 66.91 -40.58
C THR A 122 28.33 67.10 -42.04
N LEU A 123 28.27 66.03 -42.84
CA LEU A 123 27.96 66.07 -44.27
C LEU A 123 26.53 66.57 -44.51
N THR A 124 26.37 67.63 -45.30
CA THR A 124 25.06 68.28 -45.56
C THR A 124 24.43 67.92 -46.90
N LYS A 125 25.24 67.45 -47.85
CA LYS A 125 24.84 67.03 -49.21
C LYS A 125 25.60 65.76 -49.59
N LEU A 126 25.13 65.04 -50.59
CA LEU A 126 25.88 63.90 -51.15
C LEU A 126 27.16 64.40 -51.86
N PRO A 127 28.36 63.86 -51.56
CA PRO A 127 29.59 64.24 -52.25
C PRO A 127 29.52 63.93 -53.74
N ALA A 128 29.92 64.86 -54.60
CA ALA A 128 29.86 64.70 -56.06
C ALA A 128 30.66 63.48 -56.56
N ALA A 129 31.74 63.11 -55.85
CA ALA A 129 32.56 61.93 -56.18
C ALA A 129 31.78 60.61 -56.15
N VAL A 130 30.69 60.52 -55.36
CA VAL A 130 29.85 59.31 -55.25
C VAL A 130 29.19 58.97 -56.60
N ALA A 131 28.90 59.97 -57.43
CA ALA A 131 28.30 59.77 -58.77
C ALA A 131 29.18 58.91 -59.69
N GLU A 132 30.50 58.98 -59.53
CA GLU A 132 31.47 58.27 -60.37
C GLU A 132 31.85 56.88 -59.81
N MET A 133 31.35 56.51 -58.61
CA MET A 133 31.69 55.26 -57.91
C MET A 133 30.78 54.10 -58.34
N SER A 134 30.80 53.73 -59.62
CA SER A 134 29.91 52.72 -60.21
C SER A 134 30.11 51.27 -59.70
N ASN A 135 31.08 51.03 -58.81
CA ASN A 135 31.35 49.73 -58.20
C ASN A 135 30.86 49.62 -56.75
N LEU A 136 30.23 50.67 -56.23
CA LEU A 136 29.80 50.72 -54.84
C LEU A 136 28.69 49.70 -54.58
N SER A 137 28.94 48.77 -53.65
CA SER A 137 27.96 47.82 -53.14
C SER A 137 27.48 48.15 -51.73
N THR A 138 28.24 48.95 -50.97
CA THR A 138 27.83 49.41 -49.64
C THR A 138 28.07 50.91 -49.49
N LEU A 139 27.00 51.63 -49.16
CA LEU A 139 27.02 53.06 -48.85
C LEU A 139 26.42 53.30 -47.45
N ASN A 140 27.26 53.71 -46.50
CA ASN A 140 26.80 54.14 -45.19
C ASN A 140 27.12 55.62 -44.97
N LEU A 141 26.09 56.45 -44.93
CA LEU A 141 26.15 57.88 -44.65
C LEU A 141 25.34 58.26 -43.41
N SER A 142 25.16 57.33 -42.48
CA SER A 142 24.33 57.53 -41.29
C SER A 142 24.83 58.62 -40.35
N SER A 143 23.89 59.20 -39.60
CA SER A 143 24.15 60.23 -38.57
C SER A 143 24.90 61.45 -39.12
N ASN A 144 24.53 61.92 -40.32
CA ASN A 144 25.04 63.18 -40.88
C ASN A 144 23.92 64.24 -40.86
N ARG A 145 23.97 65.21 -41.78
CA ARG A 145 22.98 66.28 -41.94
C ARG A 145 22.49 66.36 -43.38
N ILE A 146 22.48 65.22 -44.07
CA ILE A 146 22.22 65.13 -45.50
C ILE A 146 20.76 65.49 -45.78
N ARG A 147 20.56 66.37 -46.76
CA ARG A 147 19.28 66.61 -47.41
C ARG A 147 19.40 66.22 -48.87
N LEU A 148 18.44 65.45 -49.38
CA LEU A 148 18.38 65.07 -50.78
C LEU A 148 17.49 66.05 -51.55
N ASP A 149 17.95 66.40 -52.74
CA ASP A 149 17.19 67.07 -53.79
C ASP A 149 17.02 66.12 -54.99
N GLU A 150 16.26 66.53 -56.00
CA GLU A 150 15.94 65.68 -57.16
C GLU A 150 17.20 65.19 -57.90
N GLN A 151 18.22 66.04 -58.03
CA GLN A 151 19.46 65.70 -58.73
C GLN A 151 20.31 64.71 -57.93
N THR A 152 20.46 64.92 -56.63
CA THR A 152 21.24 64.03 -55.75
C THR A 152 20.50 62.72 -55.46
N GLY A 153 19.17 62.74 -55.43
CA GLY A 153 18.33 61.55 -55.41
C GLY A 153 18.52 60.69 -56.66
N ALA A 154 18.45 61.31 -57.85
CA ALA A 154 18.70 60.61 -59.12
C ALA A 154 20.14 60.04 -59.20
N THR A 155 21.11 60.75 -58.62
CA THR A 155 22.50 60.26 -58.53
C THR A 155 22.60 58.98 -57.70
N LEU A 156 21.91 58.92 -56.54
CA LEU A 156 21.84 57.69 -55.76
C LEU A 156 21.14 56.58 -56.52
N SER A 157 19.98 56.88 -57.14
CA SER A 157 19.21 55.92 -57.94
C SER A 157 20.00 55.28 -59.09
N ALA A 158 20.99 55.97 -59.65
CA ALA A 158 21.84 55.44 -60.72
C ALA A 158 22.87 54.38 -60.24
N LEU A 159 23.11 54.24 -58.93
CA LEU A 159 24.07 53.29 -58.38
C LEU A 159 23.45 51.89 -58.23
N SER A 160 23.23 51.22 -59.37
CA SER A 160 22.50 49.95 -59.46
C SER A 160 23.16 48.75 -58.77
N LYS A 161 24.42 48.85 -58.35
CA LYS A 161 25.16 47.77 -57.66
C LYS A 161 25.05 47.82 -56.12
N LEU A 162 24.34 48.79 -55.56
CA LEU A 162 24.20 48.94 -54.12
C LEU A 162 23.38 47.80 -53.51
N GLU A 163 23.99 47.07 -52.58
CA GLU A 163 23.34 46.02 -51.77
C GLU A 163 22.92 46.55 -50.39
N HIS A 164 23.67 47.51 -49.83
CA HIS A 164 23.45 48.02 -48.49
C HIS A 164 23.48 49.55 -48.46
N ILE A 165 22.36 50.15 -48.06
CA ILE A 165 22.22 51.60 -47.92
C ILE A 165 21.78 51.94 -46.49
N ASP A 166 22.57 52.77 -45.82
CA ASP A 166 22.24 53.33 -44.51
C ASP A 166 22.33 54.86 -44.56
N LEU A 167 21.17 55.49 -44.50
CA LEU A 167 21.01 56.96 -44.45
C LEU A 167 20.36 57.40 -43.13
N SER A 168 20.27 56.52 -42.14
CA SER A 168 19.59 56.78 -40.87
C SER A 168 20.11 58.02 -40.15
N GLY A 169 19.24 58.71 -39.43
CA GLY A 169 19.61 59.92 -38.67
C GLY A 169 20.04 61.11 -39.54
N ASN A 170 19.55 61.19 -40.78
CA ASN A 170 19.71 62.34 -41.67
C ASN A 170 18.36 62.98 -41.97
N PRO A 171 18.22 64.32 -42.00
CA PRO A 171 16.96 64.98 -42.34
C PRO A 171 16.72 64.95 -43.87
N LEU A 172 16.59 63.76 -44.47
CA LEU A 172 16.60 63.56 -45.92
C LEU A 172 15.53 64.39 -46.63
N GLY A 173 14.34 64.47 -46.04
CA GLY A 173 13.15 65.12 -46.59
C GLY A 173 12.50 64.32 -47.73
N THR A 174 13.28 63.97 -48.76
CA THR A 174 12.85 63.10 -49.86
C THR A 174 13.72 61.84 -49.94
N THR A 175 13.22 60.80 -50.59
CA THR A 175 13.96 59.55 -50.84
C THR A 175 14.32 59.40 -52.31
N PRO A 176 15.44 58.73 -52.66
CA PRO A 176 15.71 58.37 -54.04
C PRO A 176 14.70 57.32 -54.52
N ASP A 177 14.52 57.22 -55.83
CA ASP A 177 13.77 56.11 -56.41
C ASP A 177 14.61 54.84 -56.29
N PHE A 178 14.11 53.87 -55.53
CA PHE A 178 14.78 52.60 -55.32
C PHE A 178 14.54 51.60 -56.45
N SER A 179 13.66 51.88 -57.42
CA SER A 179 13.25 50.94 -58.48
C SER A 179 14.42 50.37 -59.29
N GLY A 180 15.48 51.16 -59.53
CA GLY A 180 16.68 50.77 -60.30
C GLY A 180 17.76 50.04 -59.50
N MET A 181 17.61 49.86 -58.19
CA MET A 181 18.63 49.28 -57.30
C MET A 181 18.40 47.77 -57.06
N SER A 182 18.41 46.97 -58.13
CA SER A 182 17.97 45.56 -58.10
C SER A 182 18.75 44.62 -57.17
N GLU A 183 19.92 45.02 -56.69
CA GLU A 183 20.76 44.24 -55.77
C GLU A 183 20.53 44.60 -54.29
N LEU A 184 19.62 45.53 -54.00
CA LEU A 184 19.42 46.09 -52.66
C LEU A 184 18.86 45.05 -51.69
N LYS A 185 19.61 44.78 -50.61
CA LYS A 185 19.26 43.82 -49.54
C LYS A 185 18.87 44.52 -48.25
N THR A 186 19.56 45.59 -47.87
CA THR A 186 19.25 46.32 -46.64
C THR A 186 19.10 47.80 -46.88
N LEU A 187 18.00 48.35 -46.39
CA LEU A 187 17.68 49.77 -46.45
C LEU A 187 17.34 50.31 -45.06
N ASN A 188 18.16 51.22 -44.54
CA ASN A 188 17.88 51.91 -43.29
C ASN A 188 17.59 53.40 -43.54
N LEU A 189 16.33 53.79 -43.32
CA LEU A 189 15.83 55.17 -43.40
C LEU A 189 15.19 55.59 -42.06
N SER A 190 15.59 54.94 -40.96
CA SER A 190 15.08 55.29 -39.63
C SER A 190 15.49 56.71 -39.22
N SER A 191 14.58 57.43 -38.56
CA SER A 191 14.81 58.79 -38.09
C SER A 191 15.28 59.75 -39.20
N THR A 192 14.65 59.68 -40.39
CA THR A 192 15.02 60.53 -41.54
C THR A 192 14.05 61.66 -41.87
N HIS A 193 13.04 61.85 -41.01
CA HIS A 193 11.97 62.85 -41.16
C HIS A 193 11.11 62.64 -42.43
N LEU A 194 10.89 61.39 -42.82
CA LEU A 194 10.03 61.07 -43.97
C LEU A 194 8.57 61.24 -43.59
N ASP A 195 7.84 62.00 -44.38
CA ASP A 195 6.39 62.16 -44.29
C ASP A 195 5.64 61.37 -45.39
N GLN A 196 6.36 60.93 -46.42
CA GLN A 196 5.85 60.12 -47.54
C GLN A 196 6.53 58.75 -47.60
N TRP A 197 5.79 57.75 -48.09
CA TRP A 197 6.30 56.40 -48.29
C TRP A 197 7.40 56.38 -49.37
N PRO A 198 8.54 55.67 -49.17
CA PRO A 198 9.61 55.65 -50.16
C PRO A 198 9.19 54.99 -51.49
N THR A 199 9.58 55.62 -52.60
CA THR A 199 9.19 55.15 -53.94
C THR A 199 10.07 54.01 -54.42
N GLY A 200 9.47 53.01 -55.07
CA GLY A 200 10.20 51.94 -55.76
C GLY A 200 10.52 50.70 -54.91
N LEU A 201 10.18 50.72 -53.61
CA LEU A 201 10.40 49.57 -52.71
C LEU A 201 9.67 48.31 -53.18
N GLN A 202 8.47 48.46 -53.76
CA GLN A 202 7.65 47.35 -54.27
C GLN A 202 8.33 46.54 -55.41
N HIS A 203 9.37 47.10 -56.04
CA HIS A 203 10.12 46.44 -57.10
C HIS A 203 11.37 45.71 -56.59
N GLN A 204 11.70 45.85 -55.30
CA GLN A 204 12.92 45.31 -54.72
C GLN A 204 12.69 43.95 -54.06
N ALA A 205 12.87 42.91 -54.88
CA ALA A 205 12.64 41.54 -54.48
C ALA A 205 13.69 40.98 -53.50
N THR A 206 14.86 41.60 -53.44
CA THR A 206 16.02 41.15 -52.65
C THR A 206 16.07 41.77 -51.25
N LEU A 207 15.14 42.67 -50.90
CA LEU A 207 15.15 43.33 -49.60
C LEU A 207 14.89 42.33 -48.47
N GLU A 208 15.84 42.27 -47.55
CA GLU A 208 15.80 41.46 -46.33
C GLU A 208 15.47 42.32 -45.10
N VAL A 209 15.78 43.62 -45.14
CA VAL A 209 15.52 44.57 -44.04
C VAL A 209 15.16 45.95 -44.59
N VAL A 210 14.02 46.48 -44.15
CA VAL A 210 13.59 47.86 -44.41
C VAL A 210 13.20 48.53 -43.10
N ASP A 211 13.99 49.52 -42.67
CA ASP A 211 13.72 50.26 -41.44
C ASP A 211 13.18 51.67 -41.74
N LEU A 212 11.89 51.88 -41.48
CA LEU A 212 11.20 53.16 -41.62
C LEU A 212 10.76 53.74 -40.26
N ARG A 213 11.31 53.22 -39.14
CA ARG A 213 10.92 53.65 -37.80
C ARG A 213 11.24 55.11 -37.53
N ASN A 214 10.50 55.70 -36.59
CA ASN A 214 10.70 57.06 -36.10
C ASN A 214 10.70 58.12 -37.21
N ASN A 215 9.76 57.99 -38.15
CA ASN A 215 9.50 58.96 -39.20
C ASN A 215 8.15 59.67 -38.93
N GLN A 216 7.64 60.39 -39.92
CA GLN A 216 6.42 61.19 -39.84
C GLN A 216 5.33 60.65 -40.78
N LEU A 217 5.36 59.35 -41.09
CA LEU A 217 4.37 58.70 -41.95
C LEU A 217 2.99 58.72 -41.26
N ARG A 218 1.96 59.09 -42.02
CA ARG A 218 0.57 59.15 -41.54
C ARG A 218 -0.33 58.08 -42.15
N GLU A 219 0.05 57.56 -43.30
CA GLU A 219 -0.66 56.52 -44.01
C GLU A 219 0.30 55.64 -44.80
N ILE A 220 -0.11 54.41 -45.05
CA ILE A 220 0.58 53.48 -45.95
C ILE A 220 -0.19 53.49 -47.29
N PRO A 221 0.49 53.54 -48.44
CA PRO A 221 -0.18 53.51 -49.74
C PRO A 221 -1.08 52.29 -49.90
N GLN A 222 -2.26 52.47 -50.53
CA GLN A 222 -3.21 51.38 -50.75
C GLN A 222 -2.61 50.21 -51.53
N ALA A 223 -1.68 50.47 -52.45
CA ALA A 223 -0.97 49.42 -53.17
C ALA A 223 -0.17 48.48 -52.23
N ASN A 224 0.29 48.97 -51.07
CA ASN A 224 1.03 48.19 -50.08
C ASN A 224 0.12 47.51 -49.05
N LEU A 225 -1.10 48.02 -48.81
CA LEU A 225 -2.10 47.42 -47.92
C LEU A 225 -3.03 46.43 -48.63
N ASN A 226 -3.29 46.64 -49.91
CA ASN A 226 -4.18 45.82 -50.74
C ASN A 226 -3.58 45.66 -52.14
N PRO A 227 -2.48 44.89 -52.28
CA PRO A 227 -1.85 44.67 -53.56
C PRO A 227 -2.73 43.82 -54.50
N THR A 228 -2.57 44.03 -55.81
CA THR A 228 -3.16 43.18 -56.83
C THR A 228 -2.59 41.75 -56.74
N ALA A 229 -3.31 40.74 -57.23
CA ALA A 229 -2.89 39.33 -57.12
C ALA A 229 -1.46 39.09 -57.66
N ASP A 230 -1.11 39.71 -58.79
CA ASP A 230 0.22 39.57 -59.42
C ASP A 230 1.36 40.22 -58.61
N GLN A 231 1.03 41.16 -57.71
CA GLN A 231 2.01 41.89 -56.88
C GLN A 231 1.99 41.43 -55.41
N PHE A 232 1.02 40.60 -55.02
CA PHE A 232 0.72 40.26 -53.63
C PHE A 232 1.92 39.61 -52.93
N GLU A 233 2.54 38.60 -53.54
CA GLU A 233 3.67 37.87 -52.95
C GLU A 233 4.90 38.78 -52.75
N THR A 234 5.19 39.63 -53.73
CA THR A 234 6.34 40.54 -53.66
C THR A 234 6.13 41.60 -52.57
N ILE A 235 4.93 42.19 -52.50
CA ILE A 235 4.59 43.20 -51.50
C ILE A 235 4.47 42.58 -50.10
N ALA A 236 3.93 41.38 -49.97
CA ALA A 236 3.89 40.65 -48.70
C ALA A 236 5.28 40.33 -48.15
N ARG A 237 6.21 39.90 -49.02
CA ARG A 237 7.60 39.70 -48.62
C ARG A 237 8.26 41.01 -48.16
N ILE A 238 8.06 42.11 -48.87
CA ILE A 238 8.64 43.41 -48.47
C ILE A 238 8.03 43.89 -47.15
N ASN A 239 6.72 43.80 -46.99
CA ASN A 239 6.04 44.18 -45.74
C ASN A 239 6.51 43.31 -44.56
N SER A 240 6.82 42.03 -44.79
CA SER A 240 7.35 41.11 -43.76
C SER A 240 8.72 41.52 -43.18
N VAL A 241 9.44 42.42 -43.86
CA VAL A 241 10.74 42.96 -43.44
C VAL A 241 10.72 44.47 -43.18
N THR A 242 9.54 45.10 -43.23
CA THR A 242 9.39 46.56 -43.08
C THR A 242 8.95 46.94 -41.67
N GLN A 243 9.73 47.78 -40.98
CA GLN A 243 9.42 48.25 -39.63
C GLN A 243 8.85 49.67 -39.64
N LEU A 244 7.76 49.90 -38.88
CA LEU A 244 6.95 51.13 -38.96
C LEU A 244 6.74 51.87 -37.63
N GLU A 245 7.30 51.36 -36.53
CA GLU A 245 7.09 51.94 -35.19
C GLU A 245 7.55 53.40 -35.07
N GLY A 246 6.88 54.19 -34.24
CA GLY A 246 7.23 55.60 -33.99
C GLY A 246 6.78 56.57 -35.08
N ASN A 247 5.87 56.17 -35.96
CA ASN A 247 5.21 57.02 -36.96
C ASN A 247 3.86 57.56 -36.47
N SER A 248 3.34 58.61 -37.11
CA SER A 248 2.14 59.34 -36.67
C SER A 248 0.84 58.84 -37.31
N PHE A 249 0.55 57.54 -37.16
CA PHE A 249 -0.70 56.94 -37.68
C PHE A 249 -1.94 57.33 -36.82
N PRO A 250 -3.15 57.41 -37.40
CA PRO A 250 -4.38 57.69 -36.64
C PRO A 250 -4.74 56.60 -35.60
N PRO A 251 -5.47 56.92 -34.51
CA PRO A 251 -5.99 55.93 -33.59
C PRO A 251 -6.86 54.88 -34.29
N GLY A 252 -6.69 53.61 -33.94
CA GLY A 252 -7.42 52.49 -34.56
C GLY A 252 -6.87 52.00 -35.91
N TYR A 253 -5.86 52.67 -36.49
CA TYR A 253 -5.26 52.28 -37.77
C TYR A 253 -4.61 50.88 -37.75
N TRP A 254 -4.23 50.39 -36.57
CA TRP A 254 -3.72 49.03 -36.35
C TRP A 254 -4.67 47.93 -36.84
N ARG A 255 -6.01 48.16 -36.82
CA ARG A 255 -6.99 47.17 -37.31
C ARG A 255 -6.81 46.88 -38.80
N SER A 256 -6.47 47.91 -39.58
CA SER A 256 -6.20 47.76 -41.02
C SER A 256 -4.96 46.90 -41.29
N LEU A 257 -3.93 47.03 -40.44
CA LEU A 257 -2.71 46.22 -40.52
C LEU A 257 -2.96 44.77 -40.08
N GLU A 258 -3.76 44.56 -39.04
CA GLU A 258 -4.13 43.20 -38.61
C GLU A 258 -5.01 42.51 -39.66
N THR A 259 -5.94 43.23 -40.27
CA THR A 259 -6.75 42.74 -41.39
C THR A 259 -5.87 42.33 -42.58
N TYR A 260 -4.85 43.13 -42.88
CA TYR A 260 -3.86 42.78 -43.90
C TYR A 260 -3.12 41.48 -43.54
N TRP A 261 -2.62 41.33 -42.32
CA TRP A 261 -1.93 40.11 -41.88
C TRP A 261 -2.84 38.87 -41.84
N GLN A 262 -4.12 39.02 -41.46
CA GLN A 262 -5.10 37.95 -41.55
C GLN A 262 -5.29 37.48 -43.00
N ARG A 263 -5.35 38.43 -43.95
CA ARG A 263 -5.45 38.11 -45.37
C ARG A 263 -4.18 37.43 -45.90
N VAL A 264 -3.00 37.92 -45.52
CA VAL A 264 -1.72 37.29 -45.89
C VAL A 264 -1.64 35.87 -45.33
N ALA A 265 -1.98 35.66 -44.05
CA ALA A 265 -1.99 34.32 -43.45
C ALA A 265 -2.97 33.36 -44.15
N ALA A 266 -4.10 33.86 -44.66
CA ALA A 266 -5.10 33.07 -45.37
C ALA A 266 -4.71 32.75 -46.83
N GLU A 267 -4.19 33.73 -47.58
CA GLU A 267 -3.90 33.59 -49.02
C GLU A 267 -2.47 33.06 -49.27
N HIS A 268 -1.49 33.46 -48.45
CA HIS A 268 -0.06 33.13 -48.59
C HIS A 268 0.65 33.06 -47.22
N PRO A 269 0.65 31.91 -46.53
CA PRO A 269 1.13 31.80 -45.15
C PRO A 269 2.67 31.96 -44.99
N GLU A 270 3.45 31.62 -46.01
CA GLU A 270 4.93 31.68 -45.98
C GLU A 270 5.47 33.06 -45.53
N PRO A 271 5.11 34.20 -46.17
CA PRO A 271 5.48 35.55 -45.71
C PRO A 271 5.12 35.89 -44.26
N SER A 272 4.02 35.34 -43.74
CA SER A 272 3.59 35.61 -42.35
C SER A 272 4.47 34.90 -41.31
N THR A 273 5.00 33.73 -41.65
CA THR A 273 5.86 32.94 -40.76
C THR A 273 7.31 33.40 -40.75
N LEU A 274 7.77 34.00 -41.86
CA LEU A 274 9.13 34.51 -42.03
C LEU A 274 9.25 36.00 -41.69
N ALA A 275 8.15 36.65 -41.31
CA ALA A 275 8.14 38.06 -40.97
C ALA A 275 9.01 38.37 -39.75
N THR A 276 9.79 39.45 -39.84
CA THR A 276 10.56 39.95 -38.70
C THR A 276 9.62 40.41 -37.58
N THR A 277 10.01 40.22 -36.32
CA THR A 277 9.19 40.58 -35.16
C THR A 277 8.79 42.05 -35.22
N GLY A 278 7.48 42.34 -35.20
CA GLY A 278 6.95 43.70 -35.30
C GLY A 278 6.90 44.28 -36.72
N ALA A 279 7.23 43.48 -37.75
CA ALA A 279 7.12 43.90 -39.15
C ALA A 279 5.69 44.34 -39.47
N PHE A 280 5.58 45.53 -40.04
CA PHE A 280 4.32 46.09 -40.50
C PHE A 280 3.21 46.12 -39.42
N ARG A 281 3.62 46.31 -38.15
CA ARG A 281 2.74 46.42 -36.97
C ARG A 281 3.01 47.70 -36.17
N ILE A 282 2.01 48.14 -35.39
CA ILE A 282 2.06 49.32 -34.52
C ILE A 282 1.59 48.90 -33.13
N ASP A 283 2.50 48.39 -32.29
CA ASP A 283 2.14 47.71 -31.04
C ASP A 283 1.93 48.67 -29.83
N ALA A 284 2.51 49.88 -29.84
CA ALA A 284 2.59 50.74 -28.66
C ALA A 284 1.32 51.59 -28.35
N ASP A 285 0.32 51.66 -29.23
CA ASP A 285 -0.75 52.69 -29.21
C ASP A 285 -2.20 52.17 -29.06
N ILE A 286 -2.45 51.04 -28.39
CA ILE A 286 -3.84 50.48 -28.23
C ILE A 286 -4.33 50.53 -26.77
N PRO A 287 -5.09 51.56 -26.33
CA PRO A 287 -5.62 51.68 -24.96
C PRO A 287 -6.53 50.52 -24.52
N GLU A 288 -7.31 49.96 -25.44
CA GLU A 288 -8.26 48.88 -25.16
C GLU A 288 -7.53 47.56 -24.83
N VAL A 289 -6.32 47.37 -25.35
CA VAL A 289 -5.47 46.23 -24.97
C VAL A 289 -5.09 46.31 -23.49
N ALA A 290 -4.84 47.52 -22.96
CA ALA A 290 -4.58 47.70 -21.53
C ALA A 290 -5.83 47.37 -20.68
N MET A 291 -7.03 47.70 -21.15
CA MET A 291 -8.28 47.34 -20.47
C MET A 291 -8.52 45.83 -20.45
N VAL A 292 -8.28 45.14 -21.58
CA VAL A 292 -8.39 43.68 -21.66
C VAL A 292 -7.36 43.01 -20.75
N ARG A 293 -6.11 43.48 -20.76
CA ARG A 293 -5.05 42.95 -19.90
C ARG A 293 -5.28 43.23 -18.40
N ARG A 294 -6.07 44.24 -18.04
CA ARG A 294 -6.48 44.48 -16.65
C ARG A 294 -7.47 43.41 -16.15
N MET A 295 -8.42 43.00 -16.99
CA MET A 295 -9.36 41.92 -16.64
C MET A 295 -8.72 40.53 -16.80
N TYR A 296 -7.83 40.38 -17.80
CA TYR A 296 -7.16 39.13 -18.15
C TYR A 296 -5.63 39.33 -18.18
N PRO A 297 -4.96 39.32 -17.02
CA PRO A 297 -3.52 39.59 -16.91
C PRO A 297 -2.64 38.63 -17.73
N ASP A 298 -3.12 37.40 -17.92
CA ASP A 298 -2.40 36.33 -18.61
C ASP A 298 -2.48 36.43 -20.15
N LYS A 299 -3.35 37.28 -20.69
CA LYS A 299 -3.41 37.51 -22.15
C LYS A 299 -2.24 38.38 -22.58
N ASP A 300 -1.46 37.86 -23.52
CA ASP A 300 -0.46 38.66 -24.23
C ASP A 300 -1.14 39.70 -25.15
N ALA A 301 -0.33 40.59 -25.74
CA ALA A 301 -0.84 41.66 -26.59
C ALA A 301 -1.54 41.14 -27.86
N GLN A 302 -1.22 39.93 -28.33
CA GLN A 302 -1.85 39.33 -29.52
C GLN A 302 -3.23 38.76 -29.14
N ALA A 303 -3.32 37.97 -28.07
CA ALA A 303 -4.56 37.40 -27.56
C ALA A 303 -5.56 38.50 -27.14
N ALA A 304 -5.06 39.62 -26.61
CA ALA A 304 -5.90 40.78 -26.29
C ALA A 304 -6.47 41.45 -27.56
N ARG A 305 -5.70 41.50 -28.66
CA ARG A 305 -6.16 42.03 -29.95
C ARG A 305 -7.23 41.15 -30.58
N GLU A 306 -7.00 39.84 -30.59
CA GLU A 306 -7.97 38.86 -31.10
C GLU A 306 -9.30 38.93 -30.34
N TYR A 307 -9.24 39.08 -29.01
CA TYR A 307 -10.43 39.29 -28.19
C TYR A 307 -11.19 40.57 -28.59
N LEU A 308 -10.48 41.68 -28.81
CA LEU A 308 -11.09 42.94 -29.26
C LEU A 308 -11.70 42.84 -30.67
N ILE A 309 -11.08 42.09 -31.58
CA ILE A 309 -11.61 41.83 -32.92
C ILE A 309 -12.87 40.96 -32.82
N GLY A 310 -12.86 39.93 -31.98
CA GLY A 310 -14.00 39.03 -31.77
C GLY A 310 -15.25 39.74 -31.20
N LEU A 311 -15.08 40.86 -30.51
CA LEU A 311 -16.19 41.68 -30.03
C LEU A 311 -16.93 42.44 -31.14
N GLY A 312 -16.35 42.53 -32.35
CA GLY A 312 -16.92 43.18 -33.53
C GLY A 312 -17.13 44.69 -33.36
N ASP A 313 -17.98 45.28 -34.20
CA ASP A 313 -18.29 46.70 -34.14
C ASP A 313 -18.82 47.11 -32.74
N GLY A 314 -18.29 48.21 -32.21
CA GLY A 314 -18.60 48.70 -30.86
C GLY A 314 -17.85 48.00 -29.72
N ALA A 315 -16.80 47.23 -30.02
CA ALA A 315 -15.93 46.58 -29.02
C ALA A 315 -15.51 47.52 -27.88
N GLU A 316 -15.20 48.78 -28.18
CA GLU A 316 -14.83 49.83 -27.20
C GLU A 316 -15.93 50.05 -26.16
N THR A 317 -17.20 50.12 -26.58
CA THR A 317 -18.33 50.32 -25.66
C THR A 317 -18.67 49.05 -24.86
N LYS A 318 -18.48 47.87 -25.46
CA LYS A 318 -18.70 46.58 -24.79
C LYS A 318 -17.64 46.34 -23.72
N ILE A 319 -16.36 46.58 -24.03
CA ILE A 319 -15.27 46.46 -23.08
C ILE A 319 -15.37 47.51 -21.97
N ALA A 320 -15.80 48.73 -22.30
CA ALA A 320 -16.05 49.79 -21.32
C ALA A 320 -17.19 49.46 -20.34
N ARG A 321 -18.27 48.81 -20.79
CA ARG A 321 -19.34 48.34 -19.89
C ARG A 321 -18.88 47.15 -19.04
N ARG A 322 -18.14 46.22 -19.64
CA ARG A 322 -17.65 45.02 -18.94
C ARG A 322 -16.63 45.41 -17.86
N ILE A 323 -15.74 46.37 -18.11
CA ILE A 323 -14.81 46.87 -17.09
C ILE A 323 -15.54 47.61 -15.95
N GLN A 324 -16.60 48.37 -16.23
CA GLN A 324 -17.41 49.00 -15.18
C GLN A 324 -18.09 47.98 -14.27
N ALA A 325 -18.64 46.90 -14.84
CA ALA A 325 -19.23 45.81 -14.07
C ALA A 325 -18.16 45.05 -13.25
N PHE A 326 -16.97 44.87 -13.83
CA PHE A 326 -15.81 44.29 -13.14
C PHE A 326 -15.35 45.14 -11.95
N ASP A 327 -15.24 46.46 -12.13
CA ASP A 327 -14.84 47.39 -11.06
C ASP A 327 -15.90 47.42 -9.93
N LEU A 328 -17.20 47.30 -10.26
CA LEU A 328 -18.27 47.17 -9.27
C LEU A 328 -18.15 45.85 -8.48
N LEU A 329 -17.91 44.74 -9.17
CA LEU A 329 -17.68 43.44 -8.53
C LEU A 329 -16.47 43.49 -7.60
N GLU A 330 -15.35 44.05 -8.07
CA GLU A 330 -14.13 44.22 -7.26
C GLU A 330 -14.41 45.03 -6.00
N THR A 331 -15.13 46.15 -6.13
CA THR A 331 -15.54 46.98 -4.98
C THR A 331 -16.43 46.21 -3.98
N GLN A 332 -17.38 45.41 -4.46
CA GLN A 332 -18.27 44.60 -3.61
C GLN A 332 -17.50 43.51 -2.86
N LEU A 333 -16.56 42.85 -3.55
CA LEU A 333 -15.73 41.81 -2.96
C LEU A 333 -14.69 42.35 -1.99
N GLU A 334 -14.10 43.52 -2.26
CA GLU A 334 -13.20 44.20 -1.32
C GLU A 334 -13.90 44.58 -0.03
N ARG A 335 -15.13 45.10 -0.10
CA ARG A 335 -15.96 45.37 1.09
C ARG A 335 -16.25 44.09 1.86
N TYR A 336 -16.62 43.01 1.17
CA TYR A 336 -16.84 41.71 1.79
C TYR A 336 -15.61 41.19 2.55
N VAL A 337 -14.42 41.31 1.95
CA VAL A 337 -13.16 40.92 2.60
C VAL A 337 -12.84 41.83 3.79
N ALA A 338 -13.12 43.13 3.68
CA ALA A 338 -12.88 44.10 4.76
C ALA A 338 -13.82 43.91 5.96
N ASP A 339 -15.07 43.54 5.72
CA ASP A 339 -16.08 43.32 6.76
C ASP A 339 -15.92 41.96 7.48
N SER A 340 -15.08 41.07 6.94
CA SER A 340 -14.76 39.76 7.53
C SER A 340 -13.68 39.89 8.62
N GLN A 341 -13.91 39.35 9.83
CA GLN A 341 -13.01 39.50 10.99
C GLN A 341 -11.56 38.99 10.77
N PRO A 342 -10.55 39.48 11.52
CA PRO A 342 -9.13 39.25 11.23
C PRO A 342 -8.68 37.77 11.20
N ASP A 343 -9.33 36.89 11.96
CA ASP A 343 -9.00 35.46 12.01
C ASP A 343 -9.45 34.67 10.76
N SER A 344 -10.29 35.26 9.88
CA SER A 344 -10.83 34.63 8.66
C SER A 344 -10.35 35.24 7.32
N SER A 345 -9.40 36.18 7.36
CA SER A 345 -8.95 36.96 6.18
C SER A 345 -8.47 36.09 5.00
N GLY A 346 -7.88 34.92 5.26
CA GLY A 346 -7.46 33.98 4.22
C GLY A 346 -8.62 33.30 3.46
N THR A 347 -9.75 33.06 4.14
CA THR A 347 -10.90 32.33 3.58
C THR A 347 -11.80 33.27 2.76
N ALA A 348 -12.10 34.46 3.29
CA ALA A 348 -12.91 35.46 2.60
C ALA A 348 -12.21 35.97 1.31
N GLY A 349 -10.90 36.21 1.37
CA GLY A 349 -10.10 36.56 0.20
C GLY A 349 -10.05 35.44 -0.85
N GLY A 350 -10.03 34.18 -0.41
CA GLY A 350 -10.13 33.01 -1.27
C GLY A 350 -11.46 32.93 -2.02
N ILE A 351 -12.58 33.13 -1.31
CA ILE A 351 -13.94 33.15 -1.87
C ILE A 351 -14.09 34.30 -2.88
N ALA A 352 -13.64 35.50 -2.53
CA ALA A 352 -13.65 36.66 -3.42
C ALA A 352 -12.91 36.37 -4.73
N ARG A 353 -11.72 35.75 -4.65
CA ARG A 353 -10.94 35.36 -5.84
C ARG A 353 -11.70 34.35 -6.72
N ILE A 354 -12.39 33.38 -6.12
CA ILE A 354 -13.17 32.37 -6.86
C ILE A 354 -14.36 33.02 -7.58
N ILE A 355 -15.13 33.85 -6.88
CA ILE A 355 -16.28 34.57 -7.47
C ILE A 355 -15.82 35.49 -8.60
N LYS A 356 -14.70 36.21 -8.40
CA LYS A 356 -14.08 37.06 -9.43
C LYS A 356 -13.66 36.28 -10.67
N GLY A 357 -12.98 35.14 -10.49
CA GLY A 357 -12.58 34.27 -11.60
C GLY A 357 -13.77 33.66 -12.34
N CYS A 358 -14.83 33.27 -11.62
CA CYS A 358 -16.05 32.76 -12.25
C CYS A 358 -16.74 33.81 -13.11
N TRP A 359 -16.86 35.06 -12.62
CA TRP A 359 -17.44 36.16 -13.39
C TRP A 359 -16.63 36.52 -14.65
N LEU A 360 -15.30 36.36 -14.61
CA LEU A 360 -14.42 36.50 -15.77
C LEU A 360 -14.55 35.36 -16.80
N GLU A 361 -15.35 34.33 -16.49
CA GLU A 361 -15.60 33.10 -17.26
C GLU A 361 -14.42 32.10 -17.24
N ASP A 362 -13.44 32.26 -16.33
CA ASP A 362 -12.26 31.37 -16.23
C ASP A 362 -12.66 29.92 -15.83
N SER A 363 -13.74 29.78 -15.06
CA SER A 363 -14.32 28.48 -14.67
C SER A 363 -15.55 28.07 -15.51
N GLY A 364 -15.86 28.82 -16.57
CA GLY A 364 -17.07 28.66 -17.36
C GLY A 364 -18.35 28.97 -16.56
N ALA A 365 -19.43 28.22 -16.81
CA ALA A 365 -20.73 28.39 -16.15
C ALA A 365 -20.81 27.74 -14.74
N VAL A 366 -19.67 27.52 -14.08
CA VAL A 366 -19.59 26.74 -12.83
C VAL A 366 -18.95 27.57 -11.73
N LEU A 367 -19.67 27.73 -10.62
CA LEU A 367 -19.21 28.36 -9.39
C LEU A 367 -19.18 27.33 -8.25
N ARG A 368 -17.98 27.04 -7.74
CA ARG A 368 -17.76 26.13 -6.60
C ARG A 368 -17.09 26.90 -5.47
N LEU A 369 -17.84 27.14 -4.40
CA LEU A 369 -17.31 27.78 -3.20
C LEU A 369 -16.83 26.71 -2.20
N PRO A 370 -15.61 26.83 -1.65
CA PRO A 370 -15.13 25.98 -0.55
C PRO A 370 -15.84 26.36 0.76
N ASP A 371 -15.49 25.71 1.87
CA ASP A 371 -16.03 25.96 3.22
C ASP A 371 -16.18 27.46 3.54
N VAL A 372 -17.42 27.96 3.52
CA VAL A 372 -17.71 29.38 3.78
C VAL A 372 -17.96 29.58 5.28
N LYS A 373 -16.89 29.78 6.04
CA LYS A 373 -16.95 30.14 7.47
C LYS A 373 -17.30 31.63 7.66
N GLY A 374 -18.49 32.05 7.24
CA GLY A 374 -18.99 33.43 7.35
C GLY A 374 -20.24 33.69 6.50
N PRO A 375 -20.76 34.93 6.48
CA PRO A 375 -21.85 35.30 5.57
C PRO A 375 -21.38 35.26 4.11
N LEU A 376 -22.31 35.01 3.19
CA LEU A 376 -22.06 35.13 1.75
C LEU A 376 -22.03 36.61 1.33
N PRO A 377 -21.28 36.98 0.28
CA PRO A 377 -21.22 38.36 -0.21
C PRO A 377 -22.56 38.80 -0.81
N VAL A 378 -22.95 40.04 -0.58
CA VAL A 378 -24.11 40.65 -1.25
C VAL A 378 -23.66 41.18 -2.60
N LEU A 379 -24.06 40.49 -3.67
CA LEU A 379 -23.71 40.82 -5.05
C LEU A 379 -24.91 41.45 -5.75
N THR A 380 -24.64 42.43 -6.63
CA THR A 380 -25.65 43.04 -7.51
C THR A 380 -25.26 43.00 -8.98
N VAL A 381 -24.16 42.33 -9.31
CA VAL A 381 -23.69 42.13 -10.68
C VAL A 381 -24.33 40.86 -11.28
N ASP A 382 -24.45 40.83 -12.61
CA ASP A 382 -25.13 39.75 -13.32
C ASP A 382 -24.31 38.43 -13.32
N PHE A 383 -24.89 37.37 -12.74
CA PHE A 383 -24.39 35.99 -12.77
C PHE A 383 -25.31 35.02 -13.53
N SER A 384 -26.19 35.53 -14.42
CA SER A 384 -27.14 34.72 -15.19
C SER A 384 -26.51 33.70 -16.15
N HIS A 385 -25.19 33.80 -16.39
CA HIS A 385 -24.42 32.84 -17.18
C HIS A 385 -24.05 31.57 -16.39
N VAL A 386 -24.10 31.61 -15.05
CA VAL A 386 -23.77 30.47 -14.19
C VAL A 386 -24.92 29.47 -14.20
N LYS A 387 -24.58 28.20 -14.45
CA LYS A 387 -25.50 27.07 -14.53
C LYS A 387 -25.33 26.10 -13.36
N ILE A 388 -24.14 26.04 -12.76
CA ILE A 388 -23.82 25.13 -11.67
C ILE A 388 -23.30 25.94 -10.48
N LEU A 389 -23.98 25.83 -9.35
CA LEU A 389 -23.55 26.41 -8.08
C LEU A 389 -23.40 25.29 -7.04
N SER A 390 -22.23 25.22 -6.41
CA SER A 390 -21.95 24.29 -5.31
C SER A 390 -21.28 25.04 -4.17
N MET A 391 -21.83 24.89 -2.97
CA MET A 391 -21.36 25.53 -1.74
C MET A 391 -21.44 24.52 -0.59
N ASP A 392 -20.49 24.60 0.33
CA ASP A 392 -20.44 23.73 1.51
C ASP A 392 -20.20 24.58 2.77
N SER A 393 -20.76 24.14 3.90
CA SER A 393 -20.52 24.72 5.22
C SER A 393 -20.86 26.20 5.35
N ILE A 394 -21.88 26.68 4.63
CA ILE A 394 -22.34 28.07 4.73
C ILE A 394 -23.15 28.28 6.02
N HIS A 395 -23.22 29.50 6.53
CA HIS A 395 -24.09 29.85 7.66
C HIS A 395 -25.43 30.39 7.12
N SER A 396 -26.52 29.68 7.41
CA SER A 396 -27.87 30.09 7.00
C SER A 396 -28.22 31.49 7.52
N SER A 397 -28.54 32.40 6.59
CA SER A 397 -28.91 33.80 6.85
C SER A 397 -29.72 34.36 5.68
N ASP A 398 -30.40 35.50 5.88
CA ASP A 398 -31.12 36.21 4.80
C ASP A 398 -30.21 36.54 3.59
N ALA A 399 -28.90 36.69 3.83
CA ALA A 399 -27.91 36.90 2.78
C ALA A 399 -27.79 35.71 1.81
N THR A 400 -28.17 34.50 2.23
CA THR A 400 -28.14 33.30 1.38
C THR A 400 -29.18 33.38 0.27
N ASP A 401 -30.40 33.81 0.59
CA ASP A 401 -31.47 33.96 -0.41
C ASP A 401 -31.16 35.11 -1.39
N ILE A 402 -30.63 36.23 -0.86
CA ILE A 402 -30.17 37.36 -1.69
C ILE A 402 -29.05 36.90 -2.63
N PHE A 403 -28.09 36.13 -2.14
CA PHE A 403 -27.01 35.59 -2.97
C PHE A 403 -27.58 34.68 -4.08
N LEU A 404 -28.44 33.71 -3.72
CA LEU A 404 -29.07 32.79 -4.68
C LEU A 404 -29.92 33.50 -5.75
N SER A 405 -30.53 34.64 -5.43
CA SER A 405 -31.33 35.42 -6.37
C SER A 405 -30.56 35.94 -7.60
N ASN A 406 -29.22 36.03 -7.51
CA ASN A 406 -28.36 36.43 -8.62
C ASN A 406 -28.14 35.33 -9.68
N PHE A 407 -28.62 34.10 -9.42
CA PHE A 407 -28.40 32.93 -10.28
C PHE A 407 -29.72 32.33 -10.81
N PRO A 408 -30.55 33.08 -11.56
CA PRO A 408 -31.91 32.65 -11.94
C PRO A 408 -31.96 31.52 -12.99
N ARG A 409 -30.84 31.18 -13.62
CA ARG A 409 -30.74 30.18 -14.71
C ARG A 409 -30.01 28.89 -14.29
N LEU A 410 -29.87 28.64 -12.99
CA LEU A 410 -29.21 27.43 -12.49
C LEU A 410 -29.87 26.15 -13.01
N GLU A 411 -29.03 25.22 -13.43
CA GLU A 411 -29.35 23.85 -13.81
C GLU A 411 -29.00 22.90 -12.66
N SER A 412 -27.96 23.20 -11.87
CA SER A 412 -27.51 22.39 -10.74
C SER A 412 -27.19 23.25 -9.52
N LEU A 413 -27.77 22.90 -8.38
CA LEU A 413 -27.54 23.55 -7.09
C LEU A 413 -27.16 22.52 -6.02
N SER A 414 -26.05 22.73 -5.34
CA SER A 414 -25.60 21.95 -4.17
C SER A 414 -25.33 22.91 -3.01
N ILE A 415 -26.03 22.76 -1.89
CA ILE A 415 -25.74 23.50 -0.66
C ILE A 415 -25.72 22.53 0.51
N ASP A 416 -24.55 21.96 0.78
CA ASP A 416 -24.41 20.81 1.68
C ASP A 416 -23.74 21.23 3.00
N ASN A 417 -23.99 20.50 4.10
CA ASN A 417 -23.44 20.73 5.44
C ASN A 417 -23.58 22.19 5.98
N SER A 418 -24.66 22.88 5.62
CA SER A 418 -24.77 24.35 5.70
C SER A 418 -25.82 24.88 6.70
N GLN A 419 -26.25 24.04 7.65
CA GLN A 419 -27.22 24.39 8.70
C GLN A 419 -28.50 25.09 8.20
N ILE A 420 -28.90 24.87 6.94
CA ILE A 420 -30.11 25.49 6.36
C ILE A 420 -31.33 24.92 7.06
N GLU A 421 -32.15 25.79 7.68
CA GLU A 421 -33.36 25.37 8.42
C GLU A 421 -34.62 25.34 7.54
N LYS A 422 -34.69 26.21 6.53
CA LYS A 422 -35.84 26.37 5.62
C LYS A 422 -35.37 26.47 4.18
N LEU A 423 -36.18 25.98 3.25
CA LEU A 423 -35.89 26.07 1.82
C LEU A 423 -35.91 27.54 1.38
N PRO A 424 -34.80 28.09 0.84
CA PRO A 424 -34.77 29.48 0.37
C PRO A 424 -35.82 29.73 -0.73
N PRO A 425 -36.65 30.79 -0.61
CA PRO A 425 -37.70 31.09 -1.59
C PRO A 425 -37.20 31.25 -3.03
N SER A 426 -36.00 31.80 -3.22
CA SER A 426 -35.37 31.98 -4.54
C SER A 426 -35.21 30.69 -5.35
N ILE A 427 -35.10 29.52 -4.69
CA ILE A 427 -35.04 28.21 -5.36
C ILE A 427 -36.32 27.96 -6.18
N GLY A 428 -37.48 28.44 -5.71
CA GLY A 428 -38.75 28.30 -6.42
C GLY A 428 -38.80 28.98 -7.79
N GLU A 429 -37.95 29.99 -8.02
CA GLU A 429 -37.88 30.73 -9.29
C GLU A 429 -36.91 30.08 -10.30
N MET A 430 -36.11 29.09 -9.88
CA MET A 430 -35.09 28.42 -10.71
C MET A 430 -35.71 27.36 -11.64
N LYS A 431 -36.40 27.80 -12.69
CA LYS A 431 -37.17 26.93 -13.60
C LYS A 431 -36.36 25.91 -14.39
N ASN A 432 -35.04 26.09 -14.50
CA ASN A 432 -34.14 25.19 -15.24
C ASN A 432 -33.47 24.14 -14.35
N LEU A 433 -33.75 24.15 -13.04
CA LEU A 433 -33.06 23.31 -12.07
C LEU A 433 -33.38 21.82 -12.32
N ASN A 434 -32.35 21.05 -12.64
CA ASN A 434 -32.42 19.60 -12.85
C ASN A 434 -31.71 18.80 -11.74
N TYR A 435 -30.80 19.42 -10.99
CA TYR A 435 -30.10 18.80 -9.88
C TYR A 435 -30.21 19.69 -8.64
N LEU A 436 -30.72 19.14 -7.54
CA LEU A 436 -30.78 19.81 -6.24
C LEU A 436 -30.22 18.89 -5.16
N SER A 437 -29.18 19.35 -4.47
CA SER A 437 -28.64 18.73 -3.26
C SER A 437 -28.65 19.72 -2.11
N LEU A 438 -29.23 19.32 -0.99
CA LEU A 438 -29.23 20.05 0.28
C LEU A 438 -28.86 19.11 1.44
N THR A 439 -27.94 18.17 1.22
CA THR A 439 -27.64 17.12 2.22
C THR A 439 -27.01 17.68 3.49
N SER A 440 -27.26 17.01 4.62
CA SER A 440 -26.66 17.32 5.93
C SER A 440 -26.95 18.75 6.42
N ASN A 441 -28.18 19.22 6.23
CA ASN A 441 -28.64 20.50 6.76
C ASN A 441 -29.61 20.28 7.94
N ASN A 442 -30.25 21.35 8.41
CA ASN A 442 -31.31 21.30 9.42
C ASN A 442 -32.69 21.53 8.78
N LEU A 443 -32.85 21.15 7.50
CA LEU A 443 -34.00 21.54 6.70
C LEU A 443 -35.27 20.89 7.24
N THR A 444 -36.26 21.72 7.54
CA THR A 444 -37.62 21.31 7.86
C THR A 444 -38.56 21.74 6.74
N LEU A 445 -39.53 20.90 6.38
CA LEU A 445 -40.54 21.26 5.38
C LEU A 445 -41.84 21.65 6.09
N ASP A 446 -42.36 22.80 5.71
CA ASP A 446 -43.72 23.25 5.97
C ASP A 446 -44.56 23.18 4.68
N ALA A 447 -45.85 23.52 4.76
CA ALA A 447 -46.75 23.44 3.61
C ALA A 447 -46.29 24.31 2.42
N GLN A 448 -45.68 25.47 2.71
CA GLN A 448 -45.23 26.41 1.68
C GLN A 448 -43.97 25.89 0.98
N SER A 449 -42.95 25.52 1.74
CA SER A 449 -41.68 24.99 1.22
C SER A 449 -41.85 23.65 0.51
N ALA A 450 -42.75 22.78 0.98
CA ALA A 450 -43.14 21.56 0.28
C ALA A 450 -43.81 21.85 -1.08
N SER A 451 -44.68 22.88 -1.15
CA SER A 451 -45.29 23.32 -2.41
C SER A 451 -44.28 23.96 -3.36
N THR A 452 -43.29 24.68 -2.83
CA THR A 452 -42.20 25.25 -3.64
C THR A 452 -41.36 24.13 -4.25
N LEU A 453 -40.99 23.12 -3.47
CA LEU A 453 -40.23 21.97 -3.96
C LEU A 453 -41.00 21.19 -5.03
N SER A 454 -42.30 20.95 -4.82
CA SER A 454 -43.12 20.19 -5.79
C SER A 454 -43.36 20.93 -7.11
N ALA A 455 -43.23 22.26 -7.14
CA ALA A 455 -43.37 23.06 -8.36
C ALA A 455 -42.17 22.92 -9.34
N LEU A 456 -41.03 22.39 -8.89
CA LEU A 456 -39.79 22.28 -9.66
C LEU A 456 -39.81 21.08 -10.64
N SER A 457 -40.62 21.19 -11.69
CA SER A 457 -40.93 20.09 -12.65
C SER A 457 -39.74 19.54 -13.46
N GLN A 458 -38.62 20.28 -13.54
CA GLN A 458 -37.43 19.88 -14.32
C GLN A 458 -36.42 19.05 -13.52
N LEU A 459 -36.65 18.84 -12.22
CA LEU A 459 -35.74 18.08 -11.36
C LEU A 459 -35.62 16.63 -11.84
N ALA A 460 -34.36 16.23 -12.06
CA ALA A 460 -33.93 14.89 -12.39
C ALA A 460 -33.28 14.19 -11.19
N VAL A 461 -32.54 14.94 -10.36
CA VAL A 461 -31.90 14.43 -9.13
C VAL A 461 -32.28 15.32 -7.95
N VAL A 462 -32.73 14.68 -6.87
CA VAL A 462 -33.04 15.35 -5.60
C VAL A 462 -32.35 14.61 -4.46
N ASP A 463 -31.44 15.29 -3.77
CA ASP A 463 -30.82 14.82 -2.53
C ASP A 463 -31.15 15.76 -1.38
N LEU A 464 -31.97 15.28 -0.45
CA LEU A 464 -32.31 15.98 0.78
C LEU A 464 -31.87 15.17 2.01
N SER A 465 -30.93 14.23 1.85
CA SER A 465 -30.55 13.32 2.93
C SER A 465 -29.99 14.04 4.16
N LYS A 466 -30.11 13.42 5.33
CA LYS A 466 -29.67 13.95 6.63
C LYS A 466 -30.28 15.33 6.94
N ASN A 467 -31.60 15.43 6.83
CA ASN A 467 -32.37 16.64 7.15
C ASN A 467 -33.65 16.28 7.90
N PRO A 468 -34.03 16.93 9.00
CA PRO A 468 -35.27 16.63 9.72
C PRO A 468 -36.53 17.15 8.98
N LEU A 469 -36.81 16.66 7.76
CA LEU A 469 -37.89 17.18 6.89
C LEU A 469 -39.28 17.10 7.54
N GLN A 470 -39.53 16.05 8.34
CA GLN A 470 -40.81 15.68 8.98
C GLN A 470 -41.93 15.31 7.98
N ILE A 471 -42.17 16.17 6.99
CA ILE A 471 -43.15 16.00 5.91
C ILE A 471 -42.47 15.32 4.72
N ALA A 472 -43.15 14.34 4.12
CA ALA A 472 -42.67 13.68 2.91
C ALA A 472 -42.90 14.56 1.67
N PRO A 473 -41.88 14.79 0.82
CA PRO A 473 -42.05 15.54 -0.42
C PRO A 473 -43.00 14.89 -1.44
N ASP A 474 -43.63 15.71 -2.29
CA ASP A 474 -44.40 15.26 -3.44
C ASP A 474 -43.60 15.41 -4.75
N PHE A 475 -43.36 14.29 -5.43
CA PHE A 475 -42.58 14.21 -6.66
C PHE A 475 -43.46 14.12 -7.93
N SER A 476 -44.77 14.28 -7.81
CA SER A 476 -45.72 14.05 -8.91
C SER A 476 -45.41 14.88 -10.16
N ALA A 477 -45.04 16.16 -10.01
CA ALA A 477 -44.75 17.06 -11.14
C ALA A 477 -43.36 16.87 -11.78
N MET A 478 -42.44 16.15 -11.13
CA MET A 478 -41.03 16.01 -11.57
C MET A 478 -40.91 14.90 -12.62
N SER A 479 -41.23 15.19 -13.87
CA SER A 479 -41.31 14.18 -14.94
C SER A 479 -39.97 13.52 -15.31
N GLN A 480 -38.84 14.21 -15.06
CA GLN A 480 -37.49 13.78 -15.44
C GLN A 480 -36.74 13.06 -14.30
N LEU A 481 -37.42 12.81 -13.18
CA LEU A 481 -36.81 12.29 -11.96
C LEU A 481 -36.19 10.90 -12.18
N ASN A 482 -34.88 10.80 -11.94
CA ASN A 482 -34.09 9.57 -12.06
C ASN A 482 -33.46 9.13 -10.72
N SER A 483 -33.26 10.06 -9.77
CA SER A 483 -32.67 9.74 -8.47
C SER A 483 -33.27 10.58 -7.35
N VAL A 484 -33.64 9.90 -6.27
CA VAL A 484 -34.17 10.51 -5.05
C VAL A 484 -33.40 9.97 -3.85
N ASN A 485 -32.81 10.85 -3.07
CA ASN A 485 -32.17 10.51 -1.81
C ASN A 485 -32.82 11.28 -0.66
N LEU A 486 -33.54 10.54 0.18
CA LEU A 486 -34.18 11.00 1.42
C LEU A 486 -33.68 10.18 2.62
N HIS A 487 -32.46 9.64 2.55
CA HIS A 487 -31.84 8.93 3.66
C HIS A 487 -31.80 9.83 4.92
N ASP A 488 -32.17 9.32 6.08
CA ASP A 488 -32.10 10.05 7.35
C ASP A 488 -32.84 11.40 7.32
N THR A 489 -34.11 11.36 6.88
CA THR A 489 -34.95 12.57 6.77
C THR A 489 -36.05 12.71 7.81
N GLN A 490 -36.13 11.76 8.74
CA GLN A 490 -37.18 11.64 9.76
C GLN A 490 -38.62 11.61 9.21
N ILE A 491 -38.82 11.36 7.92
CA ILE A 491 -40.16 11.25 7.33
C ILE A 491 -40.88 10.03 7.89
N SER A 492 -42.18 10.21 8.16
CA SER A 492 -43.05 9.13 8.68
C SER A 492 -44.07 8.62 7.66
N GLN A 493 -44.24 9.35 6.55
CA GLN A 493 -45.13 9.02 5.45
C GLN A 493 -44.33 8.72 4.18
N TRP A 494 -44.89 7.89 3.30
CA TRP A 494 -44.27 7.56 2.02
C TRP A 494 -44.38 8.73 1.02
N PRO A 495 -43.30 9.12 0.32
CA PRO A 495 -43.36 10.20 -0.68
C PRO A 495 -44.28 9.89 -1.86
N THR A 496 -45.05 10.87 -2.32
CA THR A 496 -46.00 10.69 -3.43
C THR A 496 -45.34 10.89 -4.80
N GLY A 497 -45.94 10.31 -5.84
CA GLY A 497 -45.53 10.57 -7.23
C GLY A 497 -44.36 9.74 -7.78
N LEU A 498 -43.83 8.76 -7.03
CA LEU A 498 -42.67 7.95 -7.44
C LEU A 498 -43.01 6.82 -8.44
N LEU A 499 -44.23 6.26 -8.39
CA LEU A 499 -44.58 5.06 -9.17
C LEU A 499 -44.57 5.28 -10.69
N ASP A 500 -44.91 6.48 -11.15
CA ASP A 500 -45.00 6.80 -12.58
C ASP A 500 -43.64 7.20 -13.19
N LYS A 501 -42.57 7.23 -12.38
CA LYS A 501 -41.23 7.69 -12.80
C LYS A 501 -40.38 6.55 -13.33
N THR A 502 -40.64 6.16 -14.58
CA THR A 502 -39.99 5.01 -15.24
C THR A 502 -38.46 5.13 -15.40
N ALA A 503 -37.89 6.33 -15.26
CA ALA A 503 -36.47 6.60 -15.35
C ALA A 503 -35.71 6.50 -14.01
N LEU A 504 -36.40 6.18 -12.90
CA LEU A 504 -35.75 6.05 -11.58
C LEU A 504 -34.72 4.92 -11.56
N THR A 505 -33.48 5.28 -11.26
CA THR A 505 -32.34 4.38 -11.06
C THR A 505 -31.96 4.23 -9.59
N GLY A 506 -32.41 5.13 -8.71
CA GLY A 506 -32.12 5.10 -7.28
C GLY A 506 -33.16 5.83 -6.44
N VAL A 507 -33.66 5.18 -5.39
CA VAL A 507 -34.56 5.78 -4.41
C VAL A 507 -34.06 5.39 -3.01
N ASP A 508 -33.51 6.31 -2.25
CA ASP A 508 -33.08 6.05 -0.87
C ASP A 508 -34.07 6.63 0.14
N LEU A 509 -34.79 5.76 0.86
CA LEU A 509 -35.68 6.11 1.97
C LEU A 509 -35.21 5.48 3.29
N SER A 510 -33.95 5.05 3.37
CA SER A 510 -33.40 4.39 4.56
C SER A 510 -33.23 5.35 5.74
N ASN A 511 -33.15 4.80 6.95
CA ASN A 511 -32.98 5.55 8.21
C ASN A 511 -34.09 6.59 8.46
N ASN A 512 -35.35 6.23 8.18
CA ASN A 512 -36.51 7.10 8.38
C ASN A 512 -37.47 6.54 9.45
N ARG A 513 -38.63 7.16 9.59
CA ARG A 513 -39.69 6.75 10.54
C ARG A 513 -40.86 6.07 9.83
N LEU A 514 -40.65 5.49 8.65
CA LEU A 514 -41.69 4.78 7.92
C LEU A 514 -42.11 3.52 8.69
N ARG A 515 -43.41 3.34 8.85
CA ARG A 515 -44.00 2.15 9.52
C ARG A 515 -44.67 1.20 8.54
N GLU A 516 -44.98 1.69 7.35
CA GLU A 516 -45.62 0.93 6.28
C GLU A 516 -45.25 1.48 4.90
N VAL A 517 -45.48 0.66 3.90
CA VAL A 517 -45.31 0.95 2.48
C VAL A 517 -46.70 0.99 1.83
N PRO A 518 -46.96 1.88 0.83
CA PRO A 518 -48.24 1.94 0.15
C PRO A 518 -48.65 0.60 -0.48
N GLN A 519 -49.96 0.33 -0.46
CA GLN A 519 -50.50 -0.92 -1.00
C GLN A 519 -50.20 -1.10 -2.50
N ALA A 520 -50.09 0.00 -3.27
CA ALA A 520 -49.73 -0.04 -4.68
C ALA A 520 -48.29 -0.57 -4.92
N ASN A 521 -47.36 -0.34 -3.99
CA ASN A 521 -45.99 -0.88 -4.07
C ASN A 521 -45.91 -2.35 -3.62
N LEU A 522 -46.76 -2.75 -2.68
CA LEU A 522 -46.78 -4.12 -2.13
C LEU A 522 -47.62 -5.08 -2.96
N ASN A 523 -48.77 -4.63 -3.49
CA ASN A 523 -49.74 -5.43 -4.24
C ASN A 523 -50.26 -4.65 -5.45
N PRO A 524 -49.41 -4.37 -6.45
CA PRO A 524 -49.85 -3.76 -7.70
C PRO A 524 -50.75 -4.70 -8.50
N ALA A 525 -51.57 -4.14 -9.38
CA ALA A 525 -52.30 -4.92 -10.38
C ALA A 525 -51.32 -5.67 -11.31
N PRO A 526 -51.69 -6.84 -11.87
CA PRO A 526 -50.79 -7.62 -12.73
C PRO A 526 -50.16 -6.82 -13.87
N GLU A 527 -50.91 -5.90 -14.47
CA GLU A 527 -50.45 -5.04 -15.57
C GLU A 527 -49.41 -3.99 -15.12
N GLN A 528 -49.41 -3.63 -13.82
CA GLN A 528 -48.50 -2.65 -13.23
C GLN A 528 -47.31 -3.30 -12.51
N LEU A 529 -47.35 -4.62 -12.27
CA LEU A 529 -46.35 -5.34 -11.47
C LEU A 529 -44.92 -5.14 -11.99
N GLN A 530 -44.72 -5.21 -13.31
CA GLN A 530 -43.41 -5.00 -13.92
C GLN A 530 -42.88 -3.57 -13.69
N ALA A 531 -43.72 -2.55 -13.84
CA ALA A 531 -43.33 -1.16 -13.65
C ALA A 531 -42.98 -0.88 -12.17
N VAL A 532 -43.84 -1.32 -11.25
CA VAL A 532 -43.61 -1.20 -9.79
C VAL A 532 -42.36 -1.97 -9.37
N ALA A 533 -42.09 -3.15 -9.96
CA ALA A 533 -40.90 -3.92 -9.66
C ALA A 533 -39.59 -3.21 -10.02
N ARG A 534 -39.56 -2.43 -11.09
CA ARG A 534 -38.38 -1.61 -11.44
C ARG A 534 -38.09 -0.56 -10.36
N ILE A 535 -39.12 0.11 -9.85
CA ILE A 535 -38.97 1.10 -8.77
C ILE A 535 -38.56 0.44 -7.46
N ASN A 536 -39.27 -0.63 -7.07
CA ASN A 536 -38.95 -1.36 -5.84
C ASN A 536 -37.52 -1.94 -5.88
N ALA A 537 -37.04 -2.42 -7.04
CA ALA A 537 -35.68 -2.94 -7.20
C ALA A 537 -34.57 -1.92 -6.92
N VAL A 538 -34.88 -0.62 -6.88
CA VAL A 538 -33.95 0.47 -6.58
C VAL A 538 -34.32 1.26 -5.31
N THR A 539 -35.32 0.82 -4.54
CA THR A 539 -35.84 1.52 -3.33
C THR A 539 -35.25 0.98 -2.02
N ARG A 540 -34.49 1.81 -1.29
CA ARG A 540 -33.80 1.46 -0.02
C ARG A 540 -34.72 1.78 1.16
N LEU A 541 -34.84 0.84 2.09
CA LEU A 541 -35.82 0.90 3.20
C LEU A 541 -35.21 0.49 4.55
N GLU A 542 -33.91 0.27 4.60
CA GLU A 542 -33.20 -0.14 5.82
C GLU A 542 -33.43 0.84 6.96
N GLN A 543 -33.32 0.37 8.20
CA GLN A 543 -33.36 1.21 9.40
C GLN A 543 -34.62 2.08 9.55
N ASN A 544 -35.76 1.63 9.01
CA ASN A 544 -37.06 2.23 9.25
C ASN A 544 -37.81 1.56 10.42
N ALA A 545 -38.85 2.21 10.92
CA ALA A 545 -39.67 1.76 12.05
C ALA A 545 -40.73 0.71 11.65
N PHE A 546 -40.41 -0.23 10.75
CA PHE A 546 -41.32 -1.30 10.36
C PHE A 546 -41.56 -2.28 11.53
N PRO A 547 -42.81 -2.76 11.74
CA PRO A 547 -43.09 -3.81 12.72
C PRO A 547 -42.25 -5.08 12.47
N SER A 548 -41.92 -5.82 13.53
CA SER A 548 -41.02 -7.00 13.46
C SER A 548 -41.48 -8.09 12.48
N GLN A 549 -42.79 -8.23 12.24
CA GLN A 549 -43.35 -9.20 11.29
C GLN A 549 -43.63 -8.62 9.90
N TYR A 550 -43.32 -7.35 9.65
CA TYR A 550 -43.66 -6.66 8.40
C TYR A 550 -42.93 -7.25 7.18
N TRP A 551 -41.76 -7.86 7.39
CA TRP A 551 -40.99 -8.58 6.37
C TRP A 551 -41.83 -9.62 5.60
N ARG A 552 -42.89 -10.17 6.21
CA ARG A 552 -43.82 -11.11 5.54
C ARG A 552 -44.54 -10.48 4.35
N LYS A 553 -44.83 -9.18 4.40
CA LYS A 553 -45.44 -8.44 3.29
C LYS A 553 -44.46 -8.29 2.13
N PHE A 554 -43.20 -7.94 2.41
CA PHE A 554 -42.13 -7.92 1.40
C PHE A 554 -41.92 -9.31 0.81
N ASP A 555 -41.84 -10.36 1.63
CA ASP A 555 -41.67 -11.74 1.14
C ASP A 555 -42.84 -12.19 0.24
N SER A 556 -44.07 -11.82 0.59
CA SER A 556 -45.27 -12.10 -0.24
C SER A 556 -45.26 -11.34 -1.57
N TYR A 557 -44.70 -10.13 -1.60
CA TYR A 557 -44.46 -9.39 -2.84
C TYR A 557 -43.41 -10.10 -3.70
N TRP A 558 -42.23 -10.39 -3.14
CA TRP A 558 -41.14 -11.05 -3.86
C TRP A 558 -41.52 -12.43 -4.37
N ARG A 559 -42.32 -13.19 -3.63
CA ARG A 559 -42.81 -14.50 -4.08
C ARG A 559 -43.69 -14.39 -5.34
N ARG A 560 -44.62 -13.44 -5.36
CA ARG A 560 -45.47 -13.21 -6.54
C ARG A 560 -44.69 -12.67 -7.72
N LEU A 561 -43.70 -11.82 -7.47
CA LEU A 561 -42.79 -11.37 -8.52
C LEU A 561 -41.99 -12.55 -9.10
N ASN A 562 -41.51 -13.47 -8.27
CA ASN A 562 -40.81 -14.67 -8.74
C ASN A 562 -41.70 -15.60 -9.59
N GLU A 563 -42.99 -15.71 -9.25
CA GLU A 563 -43.96 -16.52 -9.99
C GLU A 563 -44.32 -15.91 -11.35
N ALA A 564 -44.47 -14.57 -11.42
CA ALA A 564 -44.87 -13.88 -12.65
C ALA A 564 -43.70 -13.46 -13.55
N HIS A 565 -42.60 -13.02 -12.94
CA HIS A 565 -41.44 -12.38 -13.58
C HIS A 565 -40.11 -12.77 -12.89
N PRO A 566 -39.67 -14.05 -12.97
CA PRO A 566 -38.46 -14.54 -12.32
C PRO A 566 -37.16 -13.82 -12.78
N GLU A 567 -37.19 -13.13 -13.92
CA GLU A 567 -36.12 -12.30 -14.45
C GLU A 567 -35.91 -11.00 -13.65
N LEU A 568 -36.93 -10.50 -12.95
CA LEU A 568 -36.89 -9.25 -12.16
C LEU A 568 -36.54 -9.49 -10.69
N MET A 569 -36.21 -10.73 -10.31
CA MET A 569 -35.88 -11.12 -8.94
C MET A 569 -34.46 -10.74 -8.48
N SER A 570 -33.68 -10.11 -9.35
CA SER A 570 -32.34 -9.62 -9.03
C SER A 570 -32.38 -8.10 -8.90
N PRO A 571 -32.66 -7.55 -7.71
CA PRO A 571 -32.69 -6.11 -7.50
C PRO A 571 -31.30 -5.49 -7.71
N ALA A 572 -31.26 -4.16 -7.86
CA ALA A 572 -30.00 -3.42 -8.02
C ALA A 572 -29.04 -3.60 -6.84
N TYR A 573 -29.56 -3.90 -5.65
CA TYR A 573 -28.79 -4.30 -4.47
C TYR A 573 -29.61 -5.24 -3.59
N ALA A 574 -28.93 -6.09 -2.81
CA ALA A 574 -29.54 -7.21 -2.10
C ALA A 574 -30.63 -6.85 -1.08
N LYS A 575 -30.63 -5.60 -0.58
CA LYS A 575 -31.58 -5.09 0.41
C LYS A 575 -32.73 -4.27 -0.19
N ALA A 576 -32.80 -4.16 -1.52
CA ALA A 576 -33.84 -3.36 -2.15
C ALA A 576 -35.23 -3.86 -1.76
N PHE A 577 -36.07 -2.92 -1.36
CA PHE A 577 -37.47 -3.16 -1.00
C PHE A 577 -37.65 -4.36 -0.07
N ASP A 578 -36.86 -4.39 0.99
CA ASP A 578 -36.89 -5.41 2.03
C ASP A 578 -36.59 -4.79 3.40
N SER A 579 -36.83 -5.53 4.48
CA SER A 579 -36.45 -5.12 5.83
C SER A 579 -35.19 -5.82 6.30
N ASP A 580 -34.41 -5.15 7.17
CA ASP A 580 -33.15 -5.69 7.70
C ASP A 580 -33.32 -7.03 8.45
N ASN A 581 -34.50 -7.26 9.03
CA ASN A 581 -34.82 -8.45 9.81
C ASN A 581 -35.46 -9.59 9.00
N SER A 582 -35.56 -9.47 7.66
CA SER A 582 -36.16 -10.52 6.84
C SER A 582 -35.35 -11.81 6.93
N TRP A 583 -36.01 -12.97 6.83
CA TRP A 583 -35.31 -14.25 6.84
C TRP A 583 -34.28 -14.37 5.71
N ALA A 584 -34.55 -13.77 4.56
CA ALA A 584 -33.62 -13.75 3.43
C ALA A 584 -32.37 -12.92 3.74
N GLN A 585 -32.50 -11.75 4.38
CA GLN A 585 -31.35 -10.95 4.79
C GLN A 585 -30.52 -11.65 5.87
N ARG A 586 -31.18 -12.24 6.88
CA ARG A 586 -30.52 -12.99 7.96
C ARG A 586 -29.77 -14.21 7.42
N TYR A 587 -30.40 -14.99 6.55
CA TYR A 587 -29.75 -16.13 5.92
C TYR A 587 -28.57 -15.70 5.02
N ARG A 588 -28.73 -14.61 4.27
CA ARG A 588 -27.64 -14.04 3.46
C ARG A 588 -26.46 -13.56 4.33
N ALA A 589 -26.71 -13.07 5.55
CA ALA A 589 -25.63 -12.67 6.46
C ALA A 589 -24.75 -13.86 6.89
N LEU A 590 -25.34 -15.06 6.99
CA LEU A 590 -24.59 -16.30 7.21
C LEU A 590 -23.86 -16.78 5.95
N TYR A 591 -24.46 -16.59 4.78
CA TYR A 591 -23.96 -17.07 3.49
C TYR A 591 -23.81 -15.91 2.48
N PRO A 592 -22.81 -15.03 2.65
CA PRO A 592 -22.68 -13.81 1.85
C PRO A 592 -22.40 -14.06 0.36
N GLY A 593 -21.88 -15.24 0.01
CA GLY A 593 -21.69 -15.67 -1.38
C GLY A 593 -22.99 -16.00 -2.14
N LYS A 594 -24.14 -16.12 -1.45
CA LYS A 594 -25.45 -16.34 -2.10
C LYS A 594 -26.12 -15.02 -2.48
N SER A 595 -26.71 -15.00 -3.67
CA SER A 595 -27.58 -13.90 -4.09
C SER A 595 -28.87 -13.87 -3.25
N ILE A 596 -29.51 -12.70 -3.13
CA ILE A 596 -30.76 -12.60 -2.38
C ILE A 596 -31.87 -13.46 -2.99
N LYS A 597 -31.85 -13.66 -4.31
CA LYS A 597 -32.75 -14.57 -5.03
C LYS A 597 -32.57 -16.01 -4.55
N GLU A 598 -31.35 -16.54 -4.57
CA GLU A 598 -31.06 -17.90 -4.10
C GLU A 598 -31.42 -18.09 -2.63
N CYS A 599 -31.20 -17.07 -1.79
CA CYS A 599 -31.62 -17.09 -0.40
C CYS A 599 -33.15 -17.22 -0.26
N ARG A 600 -33.92 -16.42 -1.02
CA ARG A 600 -35.39 -16.50 -1.02
C ARG A 600 -35.89 -17.84 -1.54
N GLU A 601 -35.38 -18.30 -2.68
CA GLU A 601 -35.76 -19.59 -3.27
C GLU A 601 -35.46 -20.76 -2.32
N TYR A 602 -34.30 -20.74 -1.66
CA TYR A 602 -33.96 -21.73 -0.64
C TYR A 602 -34.91 -21.69 0.55
N ILE A 603 -35.30 -20.51 1.03
CA ILE A 603 -36.26 -20.37 2.12
C ILE A 603 -37.64 -20.90 1.70
N TRP A 604 -38.07 -20.59 0.48
CA TRP A 604 -39.37 -21.00 -0.05
C TRP A 604 -39.47 -22.48 -0.40
N SER A 605 -38.34 -23.15 -0.66
CA SER A 605 -38.32 -24.60 -0.90
C SER A 605 -38.51 -25.43 0.37
N HIS A 606 -38.48 -24.83 1.56
CA HIS A 606 -38.71 -25.51 2.84
C HIS A 606 -40.19 -25.46 3.23
N GLU A 607 -40.65 -26.49 3.95
CA GLU A 607 -42.01 -26.54 4.48
C GLU A 607 -42.30 -25.35 5.41
N LYS A 608 -43.51 -24.77 5.32
CA LYS A 608 -43.92 -23.60 6.12
C LYS A 608 -43.70 -23.86 7.62
N GLY A 609 -42.99 -22.95 8.28
CA GLY A 609 -42.72 -23.02 9.73
C GLY A 609 -41.45 -23.77 10.12
N THR A 610 -40.86 -24.58 9.22
CA THR A 610 -39.65 -25.37 9.52
C THR A 610 -38.35 -24.57 9.42
N PHE A 611 -38.33 -23.49 8.62
CA PHE A 611 -37.11 -22.73 8.36
C PHE A 611 -36.68 -21.84 9.54
N SER A 612 -37.62 -21.28 10.32
CA SER A 612 -37.26 -20.36 11.40
C SER A 612 -36.41 -21.01 12.51
N PRO A 613 -36.75 -22.21 13.03
CA PRO A 613 -35.87 -22.92 13.96
C PRO A 613 -34.51 -23.25 13.35
N LYS A 614 -34.49 -23.66 12.07
CA LYS A 614 -33.25 -23.98 11.33
C LYS A 614 -32.33 -22.76 11.18
N LEU A 615 -32.88 -21.60 10.84
CA LEU A 615 -32.12 -20.35 10.72
C LEU A 615 -31.55 -19.94 12.08
N ASN A 616 -32.36 -19.95 13.14
CA ASN A 616 -31.89 -19.63 14.48
C ASN A 616 -30.79 -20.59 14.95
N GLY A 617 -30.92 -21.89 14.65
CA GLY A 617 -29.88 -22.89 14.93
C GLY A 617 -28.58 -22.58 14.19
N LEU A 618 -28.64 -22.23 12.90
CA LEU A 618 -27.46 -21.83 12.12
C LEU A 618 -26.80 -20.55 12.63
N GLU A 619 -27.59 -19.56 13.07
CA GLU A 619 -27.05 -18.32 13.65
C GLU A 619 -26.35 -18.57 14.99
N GLN A 620 -26.93 -19.42 15.85
CA GLN A 620 -26.32 -19.85 17.10
C GLN A 620 -25.02 -20.63 16.86
N GLU A 621 -25.07 -21.60 15.94
CA GLU A 621 -23.90 -22.39 15.55
C GLU A 621 -22.78 -21.52 14.98
N PHE A 622 -23.11 -20.58 14.10
CA PHE A 622 -22.14 -19.64 13.53
C PHE A 622 -21.52 -18.74 14.61
N SER A 623 -22.33 -18.24 15.54
CA SER A 623 -21.86 -17.40 16.64
C SER A 623 -20.92 -18.17 17.57
N LEU A 624 -21.27 -19.43 17.88
CA LEU A 624 -20.43 -20.33 18.69
C LEU A 624 -19.10 -20.64 17.99
N LEU A 625 -19.14 -21.01 16.70
CA LEU A 625 -17.93 -21.23 15.90
C LEU A 625 -17.01 -20.02 15.93
N LYS A 626 -17.58 -18.83 15.70
CA LYS A 626 -16.82 -17.59 15.67
C LYS A 626 -16.15 -17.34 17.03
N SER A 627 -16.88 -17.50 18.13
CA SER A 627 -16.34 -17.39 19.49
C SER A 627 -15.17 -18.35 19.71
N GLN A 628 -15.36 -19.65 19.43
CA GLN A 628 -14.31 -20.67 19.61
C GLN A 628 -13.04 -20.38 18.81
N LEU A 629 -13.19 -19.86 17.59
CA LEU A 629 -12.05 -19.52 16.74
C LEU A 629 -11.36 -18.24 17.21
N ASP A 630 -12.12 -17.22 17.60
CA ASP A 630 -11.55 -15.96 18.12
C ASP A 630 -10.81 -16.21 19.45
N ASP A 631 -11.35 -17.09 20.31
CA ASP A 631 -10.69 -17.59 21.52
C ASP A 631 -9.37 -18.31 21.21
N TRP A 632 -9.36 -19.18 20.21
CA TRP A 632 -8.16 -19.91 19.79
C TRP A 632 -7.11 -18.99 19.15
N VAL A 633 -7.53 -18.03 18.31
CA VAL A 633 -6.64 -17.03 17.72
C VAL A 633 -5.95 -16.22 18.81
N TYR A 634 -6.72 -15.80 19.82
CA TYR A 634 -6.25 -14.99 20.93
C TYR A 634 -5.34 -15.76 21.88
N SER A 635 -5.75 -16.95 22.32
CA SER A 635 -5.05 -17.74 23.34
C SER A 635 -3.84 -18.54 22.79
N GLY A 636 -3.90 -18.96 21.53
CA GLY A 636 -2.82 -19.67 20.86
C GLY A 636 -2.74 -21.19 21.08
N GLU A 637 -3.65 -21.79 21.86
CA GLU A 637 -3.74 -23.24 22.03
C GLU A 637 -5.15 -23.81 21.83
N GLY A 638 -5.22 -25.07 21.38
CA GLY A 638 -6.46 -25.83 21.18
C GLY A 638 -6.89 -26.44 22.51
N ASN A 639 -7.99 -25.96 23.06
CA ASN A 639 -8.31 -26.13 24.46
C ASN A 639 -8.75 -27.57 24.78
N ARG A 640 -7.93 -28.35 25.51
CA ARG A 640 -8.43 -29.54 26.25
C ARG A 640 -8.36 -29.44 27.76
N LEU A 641 -7.57 -28.55 28.39
CA LEU A 641 -7.41 -28.55 29.85
C LEU A 641 -7.01 -27.17 30.43
N GLY A 642 -7.95 -26.22 30.46
CA GLY A 642 -7.96 -25.09 31.40
C GLY A 642 -7.59 -23.70 30.86
N TYR A 643 -7.88 -22.68 31.67
CA TYR A 643 -7.56 -21.28 31.39
C TYR A 643 -6.04 -21.06 31.17
N ILE A 644 -5.67 -20.53 30.01
CA ILE A 644 -4.27 -20.25 29.65
C ILE A 644 -3.87 -18.89 30.20
N ARG A 645 -2.91 -18.82 31.13
CA ARG A 645 -2.50 -17.54 31.73
C ARG A 645 -1.79 -16.63 30.72
N ASN A 646 -1.87 -15.31 30.87
CA ASN A 646 -1.34 -14.34 29.90
C ASN A 646 0.17 -14.46 29.65
N HIS A 647 0.97 -14.79 30.67
CA HIS A 647 2.41 -15.04 30.50
C HIS A 647 2.72 -16.26 29.60
N GLN A 648 1.74 -17.14 29.34
CA GLN A 648 1.84 -18.26 28.41
C GLN A 648 1.48 -17.84 26.98
N ILE A 649 0.63 -16.82 26.81
CA ILE A 649 0.23 -16.23 25.51
C ILE A 649 1.45 -15.59 24.81
N GLY A 650 2.36 -14.98 25.58
CA GLY A 650 3.57 -14.29 25.07
C GLY A 650 4.59 -15.18 24.33
N ARG A 651 4.51 -16.51 24.42
CA ARG A 651 5.36 -17.43 23.64
C ARG A 651 4.84 -17.69 22.21
N ASN A 652 3.60 -17.32 21.89
CA ASN A 652 2.89 -17.73 20.67
C ASN A 652 2.57 -16.59 19.68
N ILE A 653 3.19 -15.41 19.85
CA ILE A 653 2.98 -14.23 18.99
C ILE A 653 3.28 -14.49 17.49
N PRO A 654 4.34 -15.22 17.08
CA PRO A 654 4.69 -15.39 15.65
C PRO A 654 3.67 -16.18 14.82
N THR A 655 2.77 -16.92 15.47
CA THR A 655 1.81 -17.81 14.81
C THR A 655 0.40 -17.22 14.73
N ARG A 656 0.20 -15.99 15.24
CA ARG A 656 -1.11 -15.31 15.25
C ARG A 656 -1.64 -15.05 13.85
N ASP A 657 -0.79 -14.63 12.90
CA ASP A 657 -1.21 -14.39 11.51
C ASP A 657 -1.63 -15.69 10.81
N HIS A 658 -0.93 -16.79 11.07
CA HIS A 658 -1.33 -18.12 10.60
C HIS A 658 -2.63 -18.61 11.24
N ARG A 659 -2.86 -18.32 12.53
CA ARG A 659 -4.14 -18.61 13.21
C ARG A 659 -5.29 -17.79 12.62
N ASN A 660 -5.08 -16.50 12.36
CA ASN A 660 -6.05 -15.65 11.68
C ASN A 660 -6.40 -16.21 10.30
N THR A 661 -5.38 -16.58 9.52
CA THR A 661 -5.58 -17.22 8.21
C THR A 661 -6.38 -18.52 8.32
N ALA A 662 -6.09 -19.35 9.32
CA ALA A 662 -6.81 -20.59 9.55
C ALA A 662 -8.27 -20.36 10.01
N ARG A 663 -8.52 -19.41 10.92
CA ARG A 663 -9.88 -19.00 11.32
C ARG A 663 -10.69 -18.65 10.08
N ASP A 664 -10.16 -17.79 9.23
CA ASP A 664 -10.90 -17.29 8.07
C ASP A 664 -11.20 -18.43 7.09
N LYS A 665 -10.25 -19.35 6.87
CA LYS A 665 -10.46 -20.58 6.08
C LYS A 665 -11.53 -21.50 6.68
N ILE A 666 -11.54 -21.69 8.00
CA ILE A 666 -12.54 -22.51 8.70
C ILE A 666 -13.93 -21.87 8.59
N ILE A 667 -14.03 -20.55 8.80
CA ILE A 667 -15.28 -19.78 8.64
C ILE A 667 -15.80 -19.91 7.21
N SER A 668 -14.98 -19.66 6.20
CA SER A 668 -15.39 -19.80 4.80
C SER A 668 -15.78 -21.25 4.44
N CYS A 669 -15.13 -22.24 5.04
CA CYS A 669 -15.53 -23.64 4.86
C CYS A 669 -16.89 -23.96 5.48
N TRP A 670 -17.17 -23.46 6.69
CA TRP A 670 -18.48 -23.59 7.32
C TRP A 670 -19.57 -22.87 6.50
N ARG A 671 -19.26 -21.68 5.98
CA ARG A 671 -20.12 -20.91 5.06
C ARG A 671 -20.28 -21.52 3.66
N ARG A 672 -19.62 -22.65 3.38
CA ARG A 672 -19.68 -23.35 2.08
C ARG A 672 -19.13 -22.54 0.90
N GLU A 673 -18.16 -21.67 1.17
CA GLU A 673 -17.49 -20.82 0.17
C GLU A 673 -16.21 -21.50 -0.39
N THR A 674 -15.84 -22.65 0.16
CA THR A 674 -14.68 -23.44 -0.27
C THR A 674 -15.02 -24.36 -1.44
N ALA A 675 -13.98 -24.83 -2.15
CA ALA A 675 -14.15 -25.63 -3.35
C ALA A 675 -14.81 -27.00 -3.06
N GLN A 676 -15.82 -27.34 -3.86
CA GLN A 676 -16.37 -28.69 -3.94
C GLN A 676 -15.33 -29.62 -4.58
N LYS A 677 -14.98 -30.72 -3.90
CA LYS A 677 -14.13 -31.75 -4.50
C LYS A 677 -14.94 -32.85 -5.15
N LEU A 678 -14.37 -33.35 -6.24
CA LEU A 678 -14.88 -34.44 -7.04
C LEU A 678 -13.90 -35.61 -6.94
N ALA A 679 -14.42 -36.84 -6.85
CA ALA A 679 -13.62 -38.04 -7.07
C ALA A 679 -13.21 -38.16 -8.56
N ASN A 680 -12.34 -39.12 -8.86
CA ASN A 680 -11.86 -39.35 -10.23
C ASN A 680 -12.98 -39.69 -11.24
N ASP A 681 -14.13 -40.14 -10.77
CA ASP A 681 -15.34 -40.44 -11.56
C ASP A 681 -16.30 -39.24 -11.69
N GLY A 682 -15.92 -38.07 -11.16
CA GLY A 682 -16.73 -36.85 -11.18
C GLY A 682 -17.76 -36.75 -10.05
N THR A 683 -17.86 -37.75 -9.16
CA THR A 683 -18.82 -37.69 -8.03
C THR A 683 -18.38 -36.69 -6.96
N PRO A 684 -19.29 -35.82 -6.46
CA PRO A 684 -18.96 -34.89 -5.38
C PRO A 684 -18.67 -35.63 -4.07
N ILE A 685 -17.51 -35.38 -3.47
CA ILE A 685 -17.09 -36.03 -2.21
C ILE A 685 -17.23 -35.13 -0.98
N GLY A 686 -17.51 -33.84 -1.18
CA GLY A 686 -17.68 -32.82 -0.13
C GLY A 686 -16.81 -31.58 -0.38
N LEU A 687 -16.88 -30.60 0.51
CA LEU A 687 -16.02 -29.41 0.45
C LEU A 687 -14.60 -29.71 0.92
N GLU A 688 -13.63 -28.90 0.49
CA GLU A 688 -12.23 -28.96 0.96
C GLU A 688 -11.92 -27.88 2.00
N LEU A 689 -11.37 -28.30 3.13
CA LEU A 689 -10.67 -27.43 4.07
C LEU A 689 -9.17 -27.69 3.96
N ASP A 690 -8.41 -26.70 3.47
CA ASP A 690 -6.96 -26.79 3.33
C ASP A 690 -6.23 -25.79 4.25
N LEU A 691 -5.69 -26.31 5.35
CA LEU A 691 -4.87 -25.58 6.31
C LEU A 691 -3.37 -25.85 6.12
N SER A 692 -2.97 -26.53 5.03
CA SER A 692 -1.60 -26.94 4.80
C SER A 692 -0.62 -25.77 4.75
N GLY A 693 0.60 -25.99 5.24
CA GLY A 693 1.67 -24.99 5.25
C GLY A 693 1.54 -23.91 6.33
N LEU A 694 0.44 -23.86 7.09
CA LEU A 694 0.30 -22.97 8.23
C LEU A 694 1.07 -23.55 9.44
N THR A 695 1.98 -22.78 10.02
CA THR A 695 2.70 -23.20 11.24
C THR A 695 1.80 -22.99 12.46
N LEU A 696 1.02 -24.02 12.78
CA LEU A 696 0.07 -24.01 13.89
C LEU A 696 0.51 -25.06 14.91
N PRO A 697 0.98 -24.68 16.12
CA PRO A 697 1.38 -25.64 17.14
C PRO A 697 0.19 -26.50 17.60
N THR A 698 -1.03 -25.96 17.55
CA THR A 698 -2.28 -26.66 17.82
C THR A 698 -3.40 -26.18 16.88
N LEU A 699 -4.48 -26.97 16.77
CA LEU A 699 -5.72 -26.60 16.09
C LEU A 699 -6.85 -26.33 17.11
N PRO A 700 -7.90 -25.57 16.75
CA PRO A 700 -8.98 -25.26 17.67
C PRO A 700 -9.86 -26.49 17.98
N ASP A 701 -10.36 -26.57 19.21
CA ASP A 701 -11.39 -27.52 19.57
C ASP A 701 -12.75 -26.95 19.16
N LEU A 702 -13.43 -27.64 18.25
CA LEU A 702 -14.68 -27.17 17.66
C LEU A 702 -15.85 -28.02 18.16
N SER A 703 -16.98 -27.38 18.46
CA SER A 703 -18.22 -28.08 18.84
C SER A 703 -19.24 -28.18 17.70
N VAL A 704 -19.07 -27.37 16.66
CA VAL A 704 -20.00 -27.25 15.52
C VAL A 704 -19.82 -28.35 14.47
N ASP A 705 -20.81 -28.52 13.59
CA ASP A 705 -20.83 -29.60 12.60
C ASP A 705 -20.09 -29.24 11.31
N PHE A 706 -19.21 -30.14 10.85
CA PHE A 706 -18.50 -30.05 9.58
C PHE A 706 -18.78 -31.26 8.66
N SER A 707 -19.93 -31.91 8.83
CA SER A 707 -20.33 -33.09 8.05
C SER A 707 -20.38 -32.89 6.53
N HIS A 708 -20.45 -31.63 6.04
CA HIS A 708 -20.38 -31.31 4.60
C HIS A 708 -18.95 -31.27 4.03
N VAL A 709 -17.92 -31.41 4.86
CA VAL A 709 -16.51 -31.44 4.45
C VAL A 709 -16.10 -32.86 4.08
N GLY A 710 -15.59 -33.01 2.86
CA GLY A 710 -15.17 -34.30 2.30
C GLY A 710 -13.65 -34.47 2.19
N SER A 711 -12.91 -33.36 2.18
CA SER A 711 -11.46 -33.35 2.02
C SER A 711 -10.84 -32.42 3.07
N LEU A 712 -9.97 -32.95 3.92
CA LEU A 712 -9.26 -32.18 4.92
C LEU A 712 -7.75 -32.32 4.70
N LYS A 713 -7.07 -31.19 4.56
CA LYS A 713 -5.61 -31.13 4.40
C LYS A 713 -4.97 -30.33 5.53
N LEU A 714 -4.09 -31.00 6.24
CA LEU A 714 -3.31 -30.54 7.38
C LEU A 714 -1.80 -30.82 7.16
N SER A 715 -1.35 -30.78 5.90
CA SER A 715 0.03 -31.16 5.56
C SER A 715 1.03 -30.04 5.86
N ASN A 716 2.27 -30.37 6.21
CA ASN A 716 3.35 -29.40 6.44
C ASN A 716 3.01 -28.33 7.51
N MET A 717 2.48 -28.76 8.65
CA MET A 717 2.05 -27.86 9.74
C MET A 717 2.91 -27.95 11.01
N ASN A 718 3.93 -28.82 11.02
CA ASN A 718 4.76 -29.16 12.18
C ASN A 718 3.96 -29.74 13.38
N LEU A 719 2.82 -30.39 13.12
CA LEU A 719 2.01 -31.01 14.17
C LEU A 719 2.80 -32.14 14.85
N THR A 720 2.99 -32.04 16.16
CA THR A 720 3.66 -33.08 16.97
C THR A 720 2.70 -34.07 17.62
N ALA A 721 1.42 -33.71 17.72
CA ALA A 721 0.37 -34.52 18.31
C ALA A 721 -0.92 -34.43 17.46
N SER A 722 -1.78 -35.44 17.58
CA SER A 722 -3.07 -35.45 16.89
C SER A 722 -4.02 -34.38 17.46
N PRO A 723 -4.60 -33.50 16.62
CA PRO A 723 -5.57 -32.50 17.04
C PRO A 723 -6.98 -33.09 17.15
N GLU A 724 -7.20 -33.94 18.16
CA GLU A 724 -8.41 -34.75 18.26
C GLU A 724 -9.71 -33.93 18.43
N GLY A 725 -9.69 -32.84 19.19
CA GLY A 725 -10.85 -31.97 19.36
C GLY A 725 -11.30 -31.30 18.06
N PHE A 726 -10.37 -31.08 17.13
CA PHE A 726 -10.66 -30.62 15.78
C PHE A 726 -11.16 -31.77 14.89
N LEU A 727 -10.43 -32.89 14.80
CA LEU A 727 -10.72 -33.98 13.86
C LEU A 727 -12.08 -34.67 14.11
N THR A 728 -12.54 -34.74 15.36
CA THR A 728 -13.82 -35.41 15.70
C THR A 728 -15.07 -34.76 15.09
N ARG A 729 -14.96 -33.52 14.59
CA ARG A 729 -16.05 -32.83 13.88
C ARG A 729 -16.15 -33.18 12.39
N PHE A 730 -15.14 -33.85 11.83
CA PHE A 730 -15.05 -34.18 10.41
C PHE A 730 -15.32 -35.67 10.14
N ARG A 731 -16.49 -36.16 10.57
CA ARG A 731 -16.82 -37.61 10.57
C ARG A 731 -17.06 -38.19 9.17
N HIS A 732 -17.47 -37.36 8.21
CA HIS A 732 -17.81 -37.78 6.85
C HIS A 732 -16.66 -37.61 5.84
N LEU A 733 -15.42 -37.46 6.31
CA LEU A 733 -14.26 -37.29 5.44
C LEU A 733 -14.07 -38.47 4.49
N ARG A 734 -13.75 -38.12 3.24
CA ARG A 734 -13.32 -39.05 2.20
C ARG A 734 -11.82 -39.01 2.03
N TRP A 735 -11.20 -37.83 2.13
CA TRP A 735 -9.76 -37.63 2.02
C TRP A 735 -9.22 -36.92 3.25
N LEU A 736 -8.18 -37.49 3.85
CA LEU A 736 -7.43 -36.88 4.95
C LEU A 736 -5.93 -36.86 4.61
N ASP A 737 -5.35 -35.68 4.59
CA ASP A 737 -3.91 -35.48 4.42
C ASP A 737 -3.30 -34.83 5.65
N MET A 738 -2.46 -35.58 6.36
CA MET A 738 -1.67 -35.11 7.50
C MET A 738 -0.17 -35.37 7.28
N SER A 739 0.25 -35.41 6.02
CA SER A 739 1.63 -35.68 5.64
C SER A 739 2.60 -34.55 6.00
N ASN A 740 3.89 -34.89 6.09
CA ASN A 740 4.96 -33.94 6.39
C ASN A 740 4.74 -33.19 7.71
N ASN A 741 4.41 -33.94 8.76
CA ASN A 741 4.28 -33.44 10.13
C ASN A 741 5.27 -34.20 11.04
N ARG A 742 5.05 -34.18 12.35
CA ARG A 742 5.89 -34.86 13.35
C ARG A 742 5.03 -35.74 14.27
N LEU A 743 3.97 -36.33 13.71
CA LEU A 743 3.04 -37.16 14.45
C LEU A 743 3.71 -38.47 14.87
N THR A 744 3.57 -38.85 16.14
CA THR A 744 4.10 -40.11 16.68
C THR A 744 3.06 -41.24 16.68
N ASP A 745 1.78 -40.90 16.74
CA ASP A 745 0.68 -41.85 16.89
C ASP A 745 -0.40 -41.60 15.83
N LEU A 746 -1.10 -42.66 15.43
CA LEU A 746 -2.26 -42.54 14.54
C LEU A 746 -3.40 -41.78 15.26
N PRO A 747 -4.00 -40.74 14.65
CA PRO A 747 -5.16 -40.05 15.22
C PRO A 747 -6.33 -41.01 15.53
N PRO A 748 -6.81 -41.10 16.80
CA PRO A 748 -7.97 -41.93 17.14
C PRO A 748 -9.23 -41.59 16.33
N ALA A 749 -9.44 -40.32 15.98
CA ALA A 749 -10.56 -39.88 15.13
C ALA A 749 -10.66 -40.64 13.79
N VAL A 750 -9.56 -41.20 13.27
CA VAL A 750 -9.57 -42.04 12.06
C VAL A 750 -10.50 -43.24 12.21
N GLY A 751 -10.70 -43.75 13.43
CA GLY A 751 -11.64 -44.83 13.73
C GLY A 751 -13.09 -44.50 13.36
N GLU A 752 -13.50 -43.25 13.53
CA GLU A 752 -14.86 -42.75 13.30
C GLU A 752 -15.10 -42.32 11.83
N MET A 753 -14.04 -42.19 11.04
CA MET A 753 -14.12 -41.75 9.63
C MET A 753 -14.45 -42.93 8.70
N HIS A 754 -15.65 -43.50 8.86
CA HIS A 754 -16.04 -44.74 8.18
C HIS A 754 -16.10 -44.65 6.65
N GLY A 755 -16.22 -43.42 6.14
CA GLY A 755 -16.29 -43.14 4.71
C GLY A 755 -14.96 -42.92 4.01
N MET A 756 -13.83 -42.98 4.71
CA MET A 756 -12.53 -42.54 4.20
C MET A 756 -12.00 -43.43 3.08
N THR A 757 -11.60 -42.81 1.97
CA THR A 757 -11.08 -43.49 0.77
C THR A 757 -9.59 -43.24 0.54
N ARG A 758 -9.03 -42.13 1.03
CA ARG A 758 -7.59 -41.82 0.90
C ARG A 758 -7.05 -41.25 2.21
N LEU A 759 -5.93 -41.81 2.66
CA LEU A 759 -5.22 -41.38 3.85
C LEU A 759 -3.74 -41.14 3.52
N PHE A 760 -3.27 -39.93 3.77
CA PHE A 760 -1.88 -39.51 3.57
C PHE A 760 -1.23 -39.19 4.91
N LEU A 761 -0.25 -40.00 5.30
CA LEU A 761 0.46 -39.94 6.57
C LEU A 761 1.98 -40.01 6.38
N GLN A 762 2.47 -39.87 5.15
CA GLN A 762 3.90 -39.93 4.84
C GLN A 762 4.71 -38.83 5.52
N LYS A 763 6.00 -39.08 5.75
CA LYS A 763 6.93 -38.14 6.39
C LYS A 763 6.44 -37.68 7.77
N ASN A 764 6.19 -38.64 8.65
CA ASN A 764 5.88 -38.43 10.06
C ASN A 764 6.84 -39.27 10.92
N GLN A 765 6.51 -39.53 12.19
CA GLN A 765 7.27 -40.37 13.11
C GLN A 765 6.37 -41.47 13.70
N LEU A 766 5.42 -41.96 12.90
CA LEU A 766 4.35 -42.85 13.37
C LEU A 766 4.91 -44.20 13.84
N GLN A 767 4.41 -44.66 14.98
CA GLN A 767 4.56 -46.02 15.49
C GLN A 767 3.17 -46.63 15.69
N LEU A 768 2.83 -47.66 14.92
CA LEU A 768 1.57 -48.37 15.02
C LEU A 768 1.66 -49.47 16.09
N THR A 769 0.73 -49.42 17.02
CA THR A 769 0.41 -50.46 17.99
C THR A 769 -0.62 -51.44 17.40
N ALA A 770 -0.80 -52.61 18.01
CA ALA A 770 -1.83 -53.56 17.58
C ALA A 770 -3.24 -52.94 17.52
N GLU A 771 -3.58 -52.05 18.47
CA GLU A 771 -4.86 -51.35 18.49
C GLU A 771 -5.01 -50.37 17.31
N THR A 772 -3.98 -49.56 17.04
CA THR A 772 -4.03 -48.56 15.95
C THR A 772 -3.93 -49.20 14.56
N ALA A 773 -3.23 -50.33 14.43
CA ALA A 773 -3.26 -51.16 13.23
C ALA A 773 -4.67 -51.75 12.99
N GLN A 774 -5.38 -52.16 14.05
CA GLN A 774 -6.75 -52.64 13.94
C GLN A 774 -7.73 -51.53 13.51
N ILE A 775 -7.51 -50.29 13.97
CA ILE A 775 -8.29 -49.11 13.51
C ILE A 775 -8.19 -48.94 11.99
N LEU A 776 -6.98 -49.01 11.43
CA LEU A 776 -6.76 -48.93 9.98
C LEU A 776 -7.39 -50.12 9.24
N SER A 777 -7.24 -51.33 9.79
CA SER A 777 -7.83 -52.55 9.23
C SER A 777 -9.36 -52.48 9.17
N GLY A 778 -10.00 -51.78 10.13
CA GLY A 778 -11.44 -51.53 10.16
C GLY A 778 -11.94 -50.50 9.13
N ARG A 779 -11.06 -49.80 8.40
CA ARG A 779 -11.43 -48.84 7.35
C ARG A 779 -11.67 -49.54 6.01
N THR A 780 -12.78 -50.28 5.93
CA THR A 780 -13.15 -51.09 4.76
C THR A 780 -13.28 -50.33 3.44
N THR A 781 -13.56 -49.02 3.50
CA THR A 781 -13.73 -48.13 2.33
C THR A 781 -12.42 -47.52 1.81
N LEU A 782 -11.29 -47.82 2.46
CA LEU A 782 -9.99 -47.23 2.13
C LEU A 782 -9.47 -47.78 0.79
N ARG A 783 -9.12 -46.87 -0.12
CA ARG A 783 -8.62 -47.16 -1.47
C ARG A 783 -7.15 -46.84 -1.65
N ALA A 784 -6.63 -45.85 -0.92
CA ALA A 784 -5.23 -45.49 -0.97
C ALA A 784 -4.68 -45.14 0.41
N LEU A 785 -3.52 -45.75 0.75
CA LEU A 785 -2.84 -45.56 2.03
C LEU A 785 -1.36 -45.23 1.80
N PHE A 786 -0.93 -44.04 2.23
CA PHE A 786 0.44 -43.57 2.09
C PHE A 786 1.08 -43.37 3.47
N LEU A 787 2.06 -44.19 3.79
CA LEU A 787 2.76 -44.26 5.08
C LEU A 787 4.28 -44.12 4.93
N GLN A 788 4.79 -43.82 3.73
CA GLN A 788 6.23 -43.77 3.48
C GLN A 788 6.98 -42.76 4.36
N ASP A 789 8.26 -43.01 4.60
CA ASP A 789 9.10 -42.17 5.48
C ASP A 789 8.57 -42.09 6.93
N ASN A 790 8.15 -43.23 7.49
CA ASN A 790 7.86 -43.43 8.92
C ASN A 790 8.74 -44.57 9.44
N PRO A 791 10.03 -44.33 9.74
CA PRO A 791 11.05 -45.39 9.84
C PRO A 791 10.89 -46.37 11.00
N GLN A 792 9.95 -46.13 11.93
CA GLN A 792 9.67 -46.97 13.10
C GLN A 792 8.21 -47.44 13.12
N LEU A 793 7.61 -47.74 11.95
CA LEU A 793 6.18 -47.96 11.81
C LEU A 793 5.62 -49.07 12.71
N GLY A 794 6.38 -50.13 13.01
CA GLY A 794 5.95 -51.18 13.93
C GLY A 794 4.96 -52.17 13.32
N GLU A 795 3.81 -52.40 14.00
CA GLU A 795 2.77 -53.34 13.58
C GLU A 795 2.07 -52.89 12.28
N LEU A 796 1.61 -53.85 11.46
CA LEU A 796 0.99 -53.57 10.17
C LEU A 796 -0.52 -53.86 10.17
N PRO A 797 -1.33 -53.07 9.43
CA PRO A 797 -2.75 -53.37 9.28
C PRO A 797 -2.97 -54.65 8.47
N ASP A 798 -4.01 -55.39 8.81
CA ASP A 798 -4.47 -56.52 8.04
C ASP A 798 -5.30 -56.03 6.85
N PHE A 799 -4.68 -56.09 5.66
CA PHE A 799 -5.35 -55.65 4.44
C PHE A 799 -6.47 -56.57 4.01
N SER A 800 -6.57 -57.80 4.51
CA SER A 800 -7.70 -58.69 4.16
C SER A 800 -9.06 -58.13 4.61
N LEU A 801 -9.07 -57.26 5.62
CA LEU A 801 -10.25 -56.57 6.12
C LEU A 801 -10.58 -55.30 5.33
N ILE A 802 -9.64 -54.79 4.53
CA ILE A 802 -9.82 -53.61 3.68
C ILE A 802 -10.19 -54.08 2.27
N SER A 803 -11.43 -53.88 1.84
CA SER A 803 -12.00 -54.60 0.69
C SER A 803 -11.84 -53.91 -0.68
N ASP A 804 -11.46 -52.63 -0.72
CA ASP A 804 -11.34 -51.84 -1.96
C ASP A 804 -9.96 -51.16 -2.07
N MET A 805 -8.89 -51.80 -1.57
CA MET A 805 -7.55 -51.23 -1.61
C MET A 805 -6.98 -51.23 -3.04
N ARG A 806 -6.45 -50.08 -3.48
CA ARG A 806 -5.96 -49.85 -4.85
C ARG A 806 -4.51 -49.39 -4.94
N ALA A 807 -4.04 -48.66 -3.93
CA ALA A 807 -2.68 -48.15 -3.85
C ALA A 807 -2.15 -48.15 -2.40
N VAL A 808 -0.96 -48.69 -2.18
CA VAL A 808 -0.30 -48.68 -0.87
C VAL A 808 1.16 -48.26 -1.04
N ASN A 809 1.59 -47.27 -0.28
CA ASN A 809 3.00 -46.88 -0.19
C ASN A 809 3.48 -46.97 1.25
N MET A 810 4.42 -47.86 1.51
CA MET A 810 5.08 -48.07 2.80
C MET A 810 6.60 -48.08 2.63
N ALA A 811 7.13 -47.32 1.66
CA ALA A 811 8.57 -47.21 1.46
C ALA A 811 9.25 -46.54 2.67
N ASN A 812 10.46 -46.99 3.05
CA ASN A 812 11.21 -46.40 4.16
C ASN A 812 10.41 -46.37 5.49
N THR A 813 9.82 -47.50 5.86
CA THR A 813 9.02 -47.65 7.09
C THR A 813 9.64 -48.61 8.12
N GLY A 814 10.71 -49.31 7.75
CA GLY A 814 11.42 -50.26 8.63
C GLY A 814 10.76 -51.64 8.70
N ILE A 815 9.74 -51.91 7.89
CA ILE A 815 9.04 -53.20 7.87
C ILE A 815 9.98 -54.33 7.43
N ASN A 816 9.83 -55.50 8.03
CA ASN A 816 10.69 -56.67 7.80
C ASN A 816 9.96 -57.86 7.17
N THR A 817 8.64 -57.76 7.02
CA THR A 817 7.76 -58.81 6.50
C THR A 817 6.80 -58.24 5.46
N TRP A 818 6.26 -59.12 4.61
CA TRP A 818 5.23 -58.76 3.63
C TRP A 818 3.88 -58.50 4.32
N PRO A 819 3.15 -57.41 4.02
CA PRO A 819 1.88 -57.12 4.67
C PRO A 819 0.79 -58.17 4.39
N THR A 820 0.13 -58.66 5.46
CA THR A 820 -0.93 -59.66 5.38
C THR A 820 -2.12 -59.17 4.54
N GLY A 821 -2.66 -60.04 3.69
CA GLY A 821 -3.86 -59.77 2.88
C GLY A 821 -3.67 -58.78 1.72
N LEU A 822 -2.50 -58.14 1.59
CA LEU A 822 -2.25 -57.12 0.57
C LEU A 822 -2.24 -57.70 -0.85
N PHE A 823 -1.70 -58.91 -1.03
CA PHE A 823 -1.60 -59.52 -2.35
C PHE A 823 -2.96 -59.93 -2.94
N ASP A 824 -3.93 -60.31 -2.10
CA ASP A 824 -5.23 -60.83 -2.55
C ASP A 824 -6.24 -59.71 -2.89
N GLN A 825 -5.82 -58.44 -2.84
CA GLN A 825 -6.66 -57.29 -3.13
C GLN A 825 -7.02 -57.21 -4.63
N PRO A 826 -8.32 -57.20 -5.01
CA PRO A 826 -8.74 -57.38 -6.39
C PRO A 826 -8.42 -56.19 -7.31
N LEU A 827 -8.35 -54.99 -6.76
CA LEU A 827 -8.16 -53.74 -7.51
C LEU A 827 -6.81 -53.05 -7.21
N LEU A 828 -5.90 -53.76 -6.54
CA LEU A 828 -4.58 -53.23 -6.20
C LEU A 828 -3.69 -53.16 -7.44
N THR A 829 -3.13 -51.98 -7.67
CA THR A 829 -2.34 -51.68 -8.88
C THR A 829 -1.02 -50.99 -8.58
N ASP A 830 -0.87 -50.36 -7.41
CA ASP A 830 0.37 -49.69 -7.01
C ASP A 830 0.78 -50.12 -5.59
N ILE A 831 1.94 -50.76 -5.48
CA ILE A 831 2.54 -51.15 -4.20
C ILE A 831 3.98 -50.67 -4.16
N ASP A 832 4.35 -49.89 -3.15
CA ASP A 832 5.73 -49.51 -2.91
C ASP A 832 6.17 -49.89 -1.50
N LEU A 833 7.06 -50.87 -1.41
CA LEU A 833 7.68 -51.39 -0.18
C LEU A 833 9.20 -51.19 -0.22
N SER A 834 9.70 -50.23 -1.00
CA SER A 834 11.13 -49.98 -1.19
C SER A 834 11.80 -49.42 0.08
N ASN A 835 13.12 -49.57 0.21
CA ASN A 835 13.93 -49.08 1.35
C ASN A 835 13.46 -49.62 2.71
N ASN A 836 13.17 -50.91 2.79
CA ASN A 836 12.73 -51.57 4.01
C ASN A 836 13.70 -52.70 4.41
N GLN A 837 13.33 -53.48 5.42
CA GLN A 837 14.12 -54.59 5.96
C GLN A 837 13.55 -55.95 5.56
N ILE A 838 12.81 -56.04 4.45
CA ILE A 838 12.18 -57.28 4.00
C ILE A 838 13.26 -58.25 3.50
N THR A 839 13.34 -59.42 4.11
CA THR A 839 14.33 -60.44 3.74
C THR A 839 13.77 -61.54 2.85
N THR A 840 12.47 -61.83 2.96
CA THR A 840 11.83 -62.91 2.22
C THR A 840 10.50 -62.47 1.62
N LEU A 841 10.27 -62.86 0.36
CA LEU A 841 8.96 -62.72 -0.29
C LEU A 841 8.17 -64.02 -0.16
N PRO A 842 6.85 -63.97 0.10
CA PRO A 842 6.01 -65.16 0.18
C PRO A 842 5.87 -65.90 -1.17
N ASP A 843 5.61 -67.21 -1.10
CA ASP A 843 5.43 -68.06 -2.29
C ASP A 843 4.23 -67.64 -3.14
N PHE A 844 3.14 -67.14 -2.56
CA PHE A 844 2.01 -66.68 -3.37
C PHE A 844 2.33 -65.44 -4.22
N VAL A 845 3.37 -64.67 -3.87
CA VAL A 845 3.84 -63.50 -4.64
C VAL A 845 4.74 -63.93 -5.80
N THR A 846 5.63 -64.90 -5.56
CA THR A 846 6.73 -65.29 -6.49
C THR A 846 6.53 -66.65 -7.15
N ALA A 847 5.65 -67.50 -6.63
CA ALA A 847 5.30 -68.81 -7.16
C ALA A 847 3.77 -69.07 -7.06
N PRO A 848 2.92 -68.19 -7.64
CA PRO A 848 1.46 -68.34 -7.56
C PRO A 848 0.99 -69.60 -8.30
N ALA A 849 -0.15 -70.16 -7.90
CA ALA A 849 -0.80 -71.23 -8.67
C ALA A 849 -1.20 -70.76 -10.09
N ALA A 850 -1.39 -71.70 -11.03
CA ALA A 850 -1.59 -71.37 -12.44
C ALA A 850 -2.85 -70.50 -12.71
N ASP A 851 -3.91 -70.75 -11.95
CA ASP A 851 -5.16 -69.98 -11.95
C ASP A 851 -5.00 -68.56 -11.38
N ARG A 852 -4.01 -68.33 -10.50
CA ARG A 852 -3.70 -67.01 -9.93
C ARG A 852 -2.61 -66.24 -10.67
N LEU A 853 -2.08 -66.78 -11.78
CA LEU A 853 -1.00 -66.14 -12.54
C LEU A 853 -1.41 -64.77 -13.12
N ALA A 854 -2.63 -64.63 -13.65
CA ALA A 854 -3.13 -63.36 -14.18
C ALA A 854 -3.22 -62.26 -13.10
N HIS A 855 -3.72 -62.62 -11.92
CA HIS A 855 -3.77 -61.73 -10.75
C HIS A 855 -2.36 -61.31 -10.31
N SER A 856 -1.42 -62.26 -10.24
CA SER A 856 -0.03 -61.97 -9.90
C SER A 856 0.63 -61.00 -10.88
N VAL A 857 0.32 -61.08 -12.18
CA VAL A 857 0.83 -60.13 -13.18
C VAL A 857 0.26 -58.74 -12.93
N GLN A 858 -1.04 -58.60 -12.63
CA GLN A 858 -1.65 -57.32 -12.29
C GLN A 858 -0.96 -56.66 -11.08
N VAL A 859 -0.86 -57.38 -9.97
CA VAL A 859 -0.30 -56.85 -8.71
C VAL A 859 1.21 -56.61 -8.82
N ASN A 860 1.98 -57.59 -9.32
CA ASN A 860 3.43 -57.50 -9.37
C ASN A 860 3.94 -56.50 -10.42
N SER A 861 3.12 -56.13 -11.41
CA SER A 861 3.47 -55.07 -12.39
C SER A 861 3.62 -53.70 -11.73
N GLY A 862 2.90 -53.43 -10.64
CA GLY A 862 3.01 -52.17 -9.90
C GLY A 862 3.71 -52.29 -8.54
N THR A 863 4.33 -53.44 -8.25
CA THR A 863 5.01 -53.69 -6.99
C THR A 863 6.48 -53.27 -7.05
N ARG A 864 6.94 -52.49 -6.07
CA ARG A 864 8.33 -52.00 -5.97
C ARG A 864 8.94 -52.42 -4.63
N VAL A 865 10.15 -53.01 -4.66
CA VAL A 865 10.87 -53.52 -3.47
C VAL A 865 12.37 -53.16 -3.45
N PHE A 866 12.81 -52.09 -4.13
CA PHE A 866 14.22 -51.69 -4.19
C PHE A 866 14.80 -51.50 -2.78
N ASN A 867 16.11 -51.73 -2.61
CA ASN A 867 16.82 -51.52 -1.34
C ASN A 867 16.22 -52.30 -0.15
N ASN A 868 15.79 -53.54 -0.39
CA ASN A 868 15.48 -54.51 0.66
C ASN A 868 16.57 -55.59 0.72
N PRO A 869 16.94 -56.09 1.90
CA PRO A 869 17.94 -57.15 2.08
C PRO A 869 17.37 -58.54 1.71
N LEU A 870 16.89 -58.71 0.48
CA LEU A 870 16.29 -59.96 -0.01
C LEU A 870 17.30 -61.11 0.06
N SER A 871 16.88 -62.25 0.59
CA SER A 871 17.69 -63.46 0.71
C SER A 871 17.95 -64.10 -0.65
N ASP A 872 19.07 -64.84 -0.77
CA ASP A 872 19.42 -65.52 -2.02
C ASP A 872 18.34 -66.53 -2.46
N ALA A 873 17.71 -67.22 -1.50
CA ALA A 873 16.57 -68.11 -1.77
C ALA A 873 15.39 -67.37 -2.41
N THR A 874 15.16 -66.10 -2.04
CA THR A 874 14.13 -65.26 -2.64
C THR A 874 14.53 -64.79 -4.04
N ARG A 875 15.80 -64.43 -4.26
CA ARG A 875 16.32 -64.07 -5.59
C ARG A 875 16.20 -65.22 -6.58
N VAL A 876 16.53 -66.45 -6.16
CA VAL A 876 16.38 -67.66 -7.00
C VAL A 876 14.90 -67.88 -7.38
N ARG A 877 13.98 -67.70 -6.43
CA ARG A 877 12.52 -67.80 -6.70
C ARG A 877 12.03 -66.71 -7.66
N LEU A 878 12.53 -65.49 -7.54
CA LEU A 878 12.19 -64.38 -8.45
C LEU A 878 12.67 -64.65 -9.89
N GLU A 879 13.85 -65.26 -10.07
CA GLU A 879 14.32 -65.66 -11.40
C GLU A 879 13.47 -66.79 -11.99
N ALA A 880 13.10 -67.79 -11.18
CA ALA A 880 12.17 -68.84 -11.61
C ALA A 880 10.79 -68.27 -11.99
N TYR A 881 10.31 -67.28 -11.24
CA TYR A 881 9.07 -66.55 -11.55
C TYR A 881 9.18 -65.80 -12.89
N ARG A 882 10.28 -65.09 -13.11
CA ARG A 882 10.57 -64.38 -14.37
C ARG A 882 10.50 -65.32 -15.56
N VAL A 883 11.24 -66.43 -15.51
CA VAL A 883 11.26 -67.44 -16.59
C VAL A 883 9.86 -68.01 -16.82
N ARG A 884 9.09 -68.25 -15.76
CA ARG A 884 7.70 -68.72 -15.87
C ARG A 884 6.78 -67.72 -16.58
N LEU A 885 6.93 -66.42 -16.31
CA LEU A 885 6.17 -65.36 -16.99
C LEU A 885 6.55 -65.21 -18.47
N GLU A 886 7.85 -65.31 -18.77
CA GLU A 886 8.37 -65.28 -20.14
C GLU A 886 7.81 -66.46 -20.96
N ASN A 887 7.81 -67.67 -20.39
CA ASN A 887 7.24 -68.87 -21.02
C ASN A 887 5.71 -68.79 -21.22
N ALA A 888 5.00 -68.10 -20.31
CA ALA A 888 3.56 -67.88 -20.42
C ALA A 888 3.19 -66.73 -21.38
N GLY A 889 4.17 -65.96 -21.89
CA GLY A 889 3.93 -64.80 -22.74
C GLY A 889 3.27 -63.61 -22.03
N THR A 890 3.37 -63.54 -20.70
CA THR A 890 2.73 -62.50 -19.87
C THR A 890 3.75 -61.76 -19.01
N PRO A 891 4.65 -60.95 -19.60
CA PRO A 891 5.64 -60.21 -18.81
C PRO A 891 4.96 -59.19 -17.89
N LEU A 892 5.62 -58.87 -16.78
CA LEU A 892 5.20 -57.75 -15.92
C LEU A 892 5.24 -56.43 -16.72
N ARG A 893 4.25 -55.58 -16.49
CA ARG A 893 4.11 -54.27 -17.15
C ARG A 893 4.77 -53.18 -16.32
N GLY A 894 5.12 -52.06 -16.95
CA GLY A 894 5.70 -50.88 -16.29
C GLY A 894 7.22 -50.97 -16.08
N ALA A 895 7.88 -49.80 -16.07
CA ALA A 895 9.33 -49.68 -15.93
C ALA A 895 9.85 -50.11 -14.54
N PHE A 896 9.02 -49.95 -13.51
CA PHE A 896 9.34 -50.26 -12.12
C PHE A 896 8.31 -51.28 -11.61
N ASN A 897 8.70 -52.56 -11.62
CA ASN A 897 7.88 -53.70 -11.21
C ASN A 897 8.67 -54.62 -10.27
N LEU A 898 8.07 -55.73 -9.80
CA LEU A 898 8.70 -56.59 -8.79
C LEU A 898 10.08 -57.12 -9.24
N LEU A 899 10.25 -57.45 -10.52
CA LEU A 899 11.48 -58.02 -11.07
C LEU A 899 12.56 -56.96 -11.30
N THR A 900 12.19 -55.78 -11.79
CA THR A 900 13.17 -54.68 -11.96
C THR A 900 13.56 -54.08 -10.62
N SER A 901 12.68 -54.17 -9.61
CA SER A 901 12.91 -53.64 -8.27
C SER A 901 13.66 -54.52 -7.29
N SER A 902 13.86 -55.78 -7.62
CA SER A 902 14.61 -56.72 -6.78
C SER A 902 16.07 -56.90 -7.19
N ALA A 903 16.53 -56.16 -8.21
CA ALA A 903 17.92 -56.18 -8.66
C ALA A 903 18.87 -55.57 -7.60
N PRO A 904 20.04 -56.18 -7.33
CA PRO A 904 20.96 -55.71 -6.30
C PRO A 904 21.63 -54.39 -6.68
N ASP A 905 21.53 -53.39 -5.82
CA ASP A 905 22.36 -52.17 -5.86
C ASP A 905 23.46 -52.23 -4.80
N VAL A 906 24.68 -51.84 -5.16
CA VAL A 906 25.91 -52.06 -4.37
C VAL A 906 26.07 -50.91 -3.37
N ARG A 907 25.71 -51.16 -2.10
CA ARG A 907 26.34 -50.67 -0.84
C ARG A 907 25.27 -50.46 0.23
N LEU A 908 25.34 -51.23 1.33
CA LEU A 908 25.00 -50.69 2.65
C LEU A 908 25.90 -51.31 3.75
N PRO A 909 26.28 -50.55 4.79
CA PRO A 909 27.14 -50.99 5.89
C PRO A 909 26.35 -51.62 7.05
N GLU A 910 27.08 -52.37 7.89
CA GLU A 910 26.57 -53.16 9.03
C GLU A 910 25.95 -52.32 10.18
N PRO A 911 25.03 -52.91 10.98
CA PRO A 911 24.50 -52.28 12.18
C PRO A 911 25.50 -52.33 13.34
N VAL A 912 25.74 -51.17 13.96
CA VAL A 912 26.51 -51.02 15.20
C VAL A 912 25.69 -51.50 16.39
N VAL A 913 26.11 -52.59 17.03
CA VAL A 913 25.67 -52.95 18.38
C VAL A 913 26.51 -52.17 19.39
N ARG A 914 25.90 -51.55 20.40
CA ARG A 914 26.61 -51.05 21.59
C ARG A 914 25.89 -51.34 22.91
N PRO A 915 26.65 -51.45 24.03
CA PRO A 915 26.23 -52.12 25.26
C PRO A 915 25.93 -51.16 26.42
N GLY A 916 25.05 -51.58 27.34
CA GLY A 916 24.80 -50.88 28.61
C GLY A 916 23.64 -51.47 29.41
N ALA A 917 23.82 -52.63 30.02
CA ALA A 917 22.77 -53.34 30.76
C ALA A 917 22.50 -52.75 32.16
N LEU A 918 21.24 -52.81 32.60
CA LEU A 918 20.76 -52.46 33.95
C LEU A 918 21.44 -53.30 35.04
N HIS A 919 21.97 -52.67 36.10
CA HIS A 919 22.67 -53.36 37.19
C HIS A 919 21.68 -54.08 38.14
N PRO A 920 21.94 -55.34 38.57
CA PRO A 920 21.02 -56.13 39.39
C PRO A 920 20.61 -55.50 40.74
N ALA A 921 21.44 -54.62 41.30
CA ALA A 921 21.15 -53.92 42.57
C ALA A 921 19.86 -53.07 42.54
N TRP A 922 19.43 -52.63 41.34
CA TRP A 922 18.20 -51.86 41.15
C TRP A 922 16.93 -52.72 41.15
N LEU A 923 17.08 -54.04 41.02
CA LEU A 923 15.99 -55.01 40.88
C LEU A 923 15.71 -55.79 42.19
N VAL A 924 16.47 -55.50 43.25
CA VAL A 924 16.36 -56.20 44.54
C VAL A 924 15.00 -55.89 45.19
N GLY A 925 14.20 -56.94 45.44
CA GLY A 925 12.90 -56.85 46.12
C GLY A 925 11.68 -56.68 45.21
N LEU A 926 11.85 -56.77 43.88
CA LEU A 926 10.77 -56.63 42.88
C LEU A 926 10.24 -57.98 42.39
N THR A 927 8.95 -58.05 42.04
CA THR A 927 8.33 -59.22 41.37
C THR A 927 8.77 -59.32 39.91
N ALA A 928 8.60 -60.49 39.27
CA ALA A 928 8.98 -60.70 37.87
C ALA A 928 8.31 -59.71 36.89
N GLU A 929 7.05 -59.33 37.16
CA GLU A 929 6.31 -58.34 36.38
C GLU A 929 6.90 -56.92 36.58
N GLN A 930 7.22 -56.56 37.83
CA GLN A 930 7.88 -55.28 38.14
C GLN A 930 9.28 -55.19 37.53
N VAL A 931 10.04 -56.28 37.50
CA VAL A 931 11.36 -56.33 36.85
C VAL A 931 11.25 -56.01 35.35
N SER A 932 10.24 -56.55 34.66
CA SER A 932 10.01 -56.25 33.23
C SER A 932 9.70 -54.76 33.00
N ILE A 933 8.81 -54.18 33.81
CA ILE A 933 8.43 -52.76 33.73
C ILE A 933 9.64 -51.85 33.99
N ARG A 934 10.39 -52.12 35.07
CA ARG A 934 11.57 -51.33 35.44
C ARG A 934 12.70 -51.43 34.41
N THR A 935 12.85 -52.58 33.76
CA THR A 935 13.84 -52.78 32.69
C THR A 935 13.49 -51.98 31.44
N ALA A 936 12.22 -51.93 31.05
CA ALA A 936 11.75 -51.13 29.92
C ALA A 936 11.91 -49.63 30.17
N GLN A 937 11.50 -49.14 31.35
CA GLN A 937 11.69 -47.73 31.77
C GLN A 937 13.16 -47.32 31.72
N TRP A 938 14.06 -48.19 32.21
CA TRP A 938 15.50 -47.92 32.23
C TRP A 938 16.10 -47.80 30.82
N ASN A 939 15.79 -48.76 29.93
CA ASN A 939 16.30 -48.75 28.56
C ASN A 939 15.81 -47.52 27.78
N MET A 940 14.53 -47.17 27.92
CA MET A 940 13.94 -45.98 27.29
C MET A 940 14.65 -44.67 27.67
N LEU A 941 15.11 -44.55 28.93
CA LEU A 941 15.83 -43.37 29.39
C LEU A 941 17.30 -43.39 28.93
N ARG A 942 17.94 -44.56 28.87
CA ARG A 942 19.34 -44.71 28.40
C ARG A 942 19.52 -44.38 26.93
N GLU A 943 18.51 -44.64 26.11
CA GLU A 943 18.55 -44.35 24.66
C GLU A 943 18.43 -42.86 24.34
N GLN A 944 18.11 -42.01 25.32
CA GLN A 944 17.92 -40.58 25.10
C GLN A 944 19.23 -39.78 25.19
N HIS A 945 19.38 -38.84 24.25
CA HIS A 945 20.54 -37.96 24.16
C HIS A 945 20.67 -37.08 25.41
N GLY A 946 21.86 -37.07 26.03
CA GLY A 946 22.15 -36.29 27.25
C GLY A 946 21.79 -36.99 28.57
N SER A 947 21.40 -38.26 28.56
CA SER A 947 21.03 -39.02 29.76
C SER A 947 22.22 -39.43 30.65
N ASP A 948 23.46 -39.38 30.12
CA ASP A 948 24.66 -39.88 30.81
C ASP A 948 24.90 -39.22 32.18
N GLY A 949 24.72 -37.89 32.29
CA GLY A 949 24.87 -37.16 33.55
C GLY A 949 23.92 -37.65 34.65
N PHE A 950 22.65 -37.91 34.28
CA PHE A 950 21.65 -38.45 35.20
C PHE A 950 22.01 -39.85 35.67
N PHE A 951 22.43 -40.74 34.77
CA PHE A 951 22.84 -42.09 35.14
C PHE A 951 24.12 -42.15 35.96
N ASN A 952 25.05 -41.19 35.78
CA ASN A 952 26.23 -41.07 36.62
C ASN A 952 25.88 -40.69 38.08
N ILE A 953 24.89 -39.81 38.26
CA ILE A 953 24.42 -39.38 39.60
C ILE A 953 23.72 -40.55 40.32
N ILE A 954 22.77 -41.23 39.69
CA ILE A 954 21.99 -42.28 40.37
C ILE A 954 22.82 -43.55 40.64
N ASN A 955 23.86 -43.83 39.87
CA ASN A 955 24.73 -44.99 40.11
C ASN A 955 25.75 -44.77 41.24
N SER A 956 25.81 -43.58 41.85
CA SER A 956 26.78 -43.25 42.92
C SER A 956 26.47 -43.87 44.29
N ARG A 957 25.21 -44.24 44.58
CA ARG A 957 24.74 -44.75 45.88
C ARG A 957 23.72 -45.88 45.77
N THR A 958 24.03 -46.91 44.97
CA THR A 958 23.10 -48.03 44.70
C THR A 958 22.88 -48.97 45.91
N ASP A 959 23.68 -48.84 46.97
CA ASP A 959 23.67 -49.67 48.18
C ASP A 959 22.52 -49.33 49.14
N HIS A 960 22.01 -48.09 49.15
CA HIS A 960 20.97 -47.65 50.10
C HIS A 960 19.51 -47.91 49.62
N PRO A 961 18.66 -48.60 50.40
CA PRO A 961 17.28 -48.93 50.01
C PRO A 961 16.38 -47.70 49.80
N ASP A 962 16.45 -46.68 50.67
CA ASP A 962 15.63 -45.47 50.53
C ASP A 962 16.00 -44.63 49.31
N PHE A 963 17.29 -44.57 48.97
CA PHE A 963 17.77 -43.89 47.76
C PHE A 963 17.26 -44.57 46.49
N ARG A 964 17.25 -45.92 46.45
CA ARG A 964 16.68 -46.66 45.31
C ARG A 964 15.19 -46.37 45.12
N ARG A 965 14.42 -46.26 46.21
CA ARG A 965 13.00 -45.90 46.15
C ARG A 965 12.79 -44.50 45.57
N GLN A 966 13.53 -43.52 46.07
CA GLN A 966 13.45 -42.12 45.60
C GLN A 966 13.84 -41.96 44.12
N VAL A 967 14.83 -42.72 43.65
CA VAL A 967 15.20 -42.75 42.22
C VAL A 967 14.10 -43.32 41.36
N TRP A 968 13.43 -44.39 41.81
CA TRP A 968 12.29 -44.92 41.08
C TRP A 968 11.10 -43.96 41.05
N GLU A 969 10.84 -43.20 42.12
CA GLU A 969 9.81 -42.15 42.10
C GLU A 969 10.10 -41.05 41.07
N VAL A 970 11.35 -40.62 40.93
CA VAL A 970 11.75 -39.65 39.89
C VAL A 970 11.62 -40.27 38.49
N ILE A 971 12.07 -41.53 38.32
CA ILE A 971 11.96 -42.26 37.05
C ILE A 971 10.48 -42.43 36.65
N ASP A 972 9.59 -42.73 37.60
CA ASP A 972 8.17 -42.86 37.31
C ASP A 972 7.61 -41.56 36.71
N VAL A 973 7.89 -40.40 37.34
CA VAL A 973 7.42 -39.10 36.84
C VAL A 973 7.99 -38.76 35.46
N ILE A 974 9.27 -39.04 35.18
CA ILE A 974 9.90 -38.70 33.88
C ILE A 974 9.66 -39.75 32.79
N THR A 975 9.08 -40.91 33.11
CA THR A 975 8.76 -41.97 32.13
C THR A 975 7.29 -42.01 31.73
N GLU A 976 6.45 -41.24 32.40
CA GLU A 976 5.05 -41.05 31.99
C GLU A 976 4.96 -40.61 30.52
N ASN A 977 4.01 -41.20 29.78
CA ASN A 977 3.80 -40.89 28.38
C ASN A 977 2.95 -39.61 28.20
N ASN A 978 3.43 -38.48 28.71
CA ASN A 978 2.81 -37.17 28.51
C ASN A 978 3.84 -36.10 28.09
N PRO A 979 3.43 -35.04 27.36
CA PRO A 979 4.33 -34.00 26.87
C PRO A 979 5.08 -33.28 27.99
N GLN A 980 4.43 -33.06 29.14
CA GLN A 980 5.04 -32.36 30.26
C GLN A 980 6.20 -33.18 30.87
N SER A 981 6.04 -34.50 31.01
CA SER A 981 7.09 -35.45 31.41
C SER A 981 8.26 -35.46 30.42
N ARG A 982 8.03 -35.32 29.11
CA ARG A 982 9.11 -35.20 28.11
C ARG A 982 9.92 -33.90 28.25
N VAL A 983 9.26 -32.78 28.55
CA VAL A 983 9.93 -31.48 28.81
C VAL A 983 10.72 -31.56 30.11
N LEU A 984 10.09 -32.05 31.18
CA LEU A 984 10.73 -32.29 32.47
C LEU A 984 11.96 -33.18 32.32
N ARG A 985 11.86 -34.26 31.55
CA ARG A 985 12.98 -35.18 31.30
C ARG A 985 14.17 -34.49 30.63
N ARG A 986 13.93 -33.61 29.64
CA ARG A 986 14.99 -32.82 28.99
C ARG A 986 15.63 -31.83 29.95
N GLU A 987 14.82 -31.12 30.75
CA GLU A 987 15.31 -30.16 31.75
C GLU A 987 16.11 -30.86 32.85
N LEU A 988 15.65 -32.02 33.30
CA LEU A 988 16.30 -32.86 34.29
C LEU A 988 17.64 -33.40 33.77
N PHE A 989 17.71 -33.87 32.52
CA PHE A 989 18.96 -34.32 31.90
C PHE A 989 19.94 -33.17 31.67
N ALA A 990 19.45 -31.98 31.27
CA ALA A 990 20.30 -30.80 31.11
C ALA A 990 20.94 -30.38 32.45
N ARG A 991 20.15 -30.27 33.53
CA ARG A 991 20.66 -29.95 34.88
C ARG A 991 21.59 -31.03 35.44
N ALA A 992 21.32 -32.30 35.16
CA ALA A 992 22.18 -33.41 35.58
C ALA A 992 23.55 -33.41 34.87
N CYS A 993 23.62 -32.92 33.62
CA CYS A 993 24.87 -32.80 32.87
C CYS A 993 25.76 -31.64 33.35
N GLU A 994 25.20 -30.55 33.88
CA GLU A 994 25.96 -29.39 34.39
C GLU A 994 26.70 -29.70 35.72
N ALA A 995 26.23 -30.68 36.51
CA ALA A 995 26.72 -30.96 37.86
C ALA A 995 27.95 -31.90 37.95
N GLY A 996 28.79 -31.96 36.92
CA GLY A 996 29.91 -32.91 36.82
C GLY A 996 31.01 -32.75 37.89
N CYS A 997 30.84 -33.36 39.07
CA CYS A 997 31.88 -33.77 40.03
C CYS A 997 31.29 -34.79 41.03
N THR A 998 32.01 -35.88 41.30
CA THR A 998 31.50 -37.08 42.00
C THR A 998 31.06 -36.89 43.46
N ASP A 999 31.50 -35.82 44.13
CA ASP A 999 31.19 -35.58 45.56
C ASP A 999 29.91 -34.75 45.80
N LEU A 1000 29.33 -34.13 44.76
CA LEU A 1000 28.09 -33.31 44.84
C LEU A 1000 26.79 -34.06 44.50
N ALA A 1001 26.87 -35.34 44.11
CA ALA A 1001 25.75 -36.09 43.52
C ALA A 1001 24.48 -36.15 44.39
N ALA A 1002 24.62 -36.19 45.73
CA ALA A 1002 23.47 -36.23 46.64
C ALA A 1002 22.71 -34.89 46.73
N ALA A 1003 23.42 -33.76 46.66
CA ALA A 1003 22.81 -32.42 46.70
C ALA A 1003 22.07 -32.13 45.39
N THR A 1004 22.71 -32.43 44.26
CA THR A 1004 22.10 -32.31 42.93
C THR A 1004 20.86 -33.19 42.81
N PHE A 1005 20.86 -34.40 43.37
CA PHE A 1005 19.70 -35.30 43.29
C PHE A 1005 18.48 -34.78 44.08
N THR A 1006 18.67 -34.15 45.24
CA THR A 1006 17.57 -33.48 45.97
C THR A 1006 16.95 -32.36 45.13
N ASP A 1007 17.75 -31.57 44.41
CA ASP A 1007 17.23 -30.51 43.54
C ASP A 1007 16.47 -31.09 42.32
N LEU A 1008 16.90 -32.25 41.80
CA LEU A 1008 16.15 -33.00 40.77
C LEU A 1008 14.82 -33.55 41.30
N GLN A 1009 14.77 -34.00 42.56
CA GLN A 1009 13.52 -34.43 43.22
C GLN A 1009 12.54 -33.27 43.40
N ILE A 1010 13.03 -32.11 43.87
CA ILE A 1010 12.21 -30.90 44.02
C ILE A 1010 11.59 -30.50 42.68
N LEU A 1011 12.36 -30.60 41.59
CA LEU A 1011 11.86 -30.34 40.23
C LEU A 1011 10.77 -31.34 39.81
N ALA A 1012 11.01 -32.64 40.00
CA ALA A 1012 10.05 -33.69 39.66
C ALA A 1012 8.74 -33.58 40.46
N ILE A 1013 8.82 -33.27 41.75
CA ILE A 1013 7.64 -33.15 42.62
C ILE A 1013 6.91 -31.83 42.39
N SER A 1014 7.62 -30.72 42.12
CA SER A 1014 6.97 -29.47 41.71
C SER A 1014 6.18 -29.65 40.41
N HIS A 1015 6.68 -30.48 39.50
CA HIS A 1015 5.98 -30.85 38.28
C HIS A 1015 4.77 -31.76 38.55
N LYS A 1016 4.92 -32.77 39.42
CA LYS A 1016 3.80 -33.62 39.89
C LYS A 1016 2.71 -32.78 40.57
N ALA A 1017 3.07 -31.80 41.38
CA ALA A 1017 2.13 -30.87 42.03
C ALA A 1017 1.36 -30.02 41.00
N ARG A 1018 1.99 -29.59 39.89
CA ARG A 1018 1.27 -28.93 38.78
C ARG A 1018 0.25 -29.85 38.11
N ILE A 1019 0.58 -31.13 37.97
CA ILE A 1019 -0.35 -32.13 37.41
C ILE A 1019 -1.53 -32.33 38.37
N GLN A 1020 -1.27 -32.51 39.67
CA GLN A 1020 -2.31 -32.67 40.69
C GLN A 1020 -3.21 -31.43 40.85
N ALA A 1021 -2.64 -30.23 40.76
CA ALA A 1021 -3.37 -28.97 40.77
C ALA A 1021 -4.46 -28.88 39.68
N LYS A 1022 -4.25 -29.58 38.55
CA LYS A 1022 -5.17 -29.63 37.41
C LYS A 1022 -6.14 -30.81 37.43
N LEU A 1023 -5.92 -31.83 38.28
CA LEU A 1023 -6.65 -33.11 38.22
C LEU A 1023 -7.42 -33.45 39.50
N GLU A 1024 -6.88 -33.15 40.70
CA GLU A 1024 -7.39 -33.71 41.96
C GLU A 1024 -7.92 -32.66 42.96
N LEU A 1025 -7.85 -31.35 42.64
CA LEU A 1025 -8.44 -30.23 43.40
C LEU A 1025 -8.16 -30.24 44.92
N ASN A 1026 -6.99 -30.69 45.38
CA ASN A 1026 -6.67 -30.84 46.80
C ASN A 1026 -5.82 -29.67 47.34
N GLY A 1027 -6.47 -28.52 47.57
CA GLY A 1027 -5.80 -27.25 47.93
C GLY A 1027 -4.93 -27.31 49.20
N ALA A 1028 -5.34 -28.06 50.23
CA ALA A 1028 -4.61 -28.14 51.50
C ALA A 1028 -3.20 -28.74 51.36
N GLN A 1029 -3.05 -29.82 50.57
CA GLN A 1029 -1.76 -30.46 50.34
C GLN A 1029 -0.81 -29.55 49.54
N LEU A 1030 -1.35 -28.77 48.60
CA LEU A 1030 -0.58 -27.79 47.84
C LEU A 1030 -0.13 -26.61 48.73
N VAL A 1031 -0.97 -26.16 49.67
CA VAL A 1031 -0.59 -25.13 50.66
C VAL A 1031 0.54 -25.63 51.57
N ASP A 1032 0.46 -26.86 52.06
CA ASP A 1032 1.49 -27.42 52.94
C ASP A 1032 2.82 -27.63 52.22
N LEU A 1033 2.78 -28.13 50.97
CA LEU A 1033 3.97 -28.21 50.11
C LEU A 1033 4.56 -26.82 49.85
N SER A 1034 3.73 -25.82 49.59
CA SER A 1034 4.17 -24.44 49.35
C SER A 1034 4.86 -23.84 50.57
N LYS A 1035 4.31 -24.04 51.77
CA LYS A 1035 4.95 -23.62 53.03
C LYS A 1035 6.29 -24.33 53.22
N GLY A 1036 6.36 -25.63 52.95
CA GLY A 1036 7.61 -26.40 53.00
C GLY A 1036 8.68 -25.89 52.04
N LEU A 1037 8.32 -25.61 50.78
CA LEU A 1037 9.23 -25.06 49.76
C LEU A 1037 9.67 -23.63 50.08
N PHE A 1038 8.77 -22.79 50.61
CA PHE A 1038 9.10 -21.45 51.06
C PHE A 1038 10.13 -21.49 52.20
N ARG A 1039 9.90 -22.32 53.23
CA ARG A 1039 10.83 -22.51 54.34
C ARG A 1039 12.19 -23.04 53.86
N LEU A 1040 12.20 -23.97 52.91
CA LEU A 1040 13.43 -24.49 52.29
C LEU A 1040 14.22 -23.38 51.59
N LYS A 1041 13.56 -22.55 50.78
CA LYS A 1041 14.19 -21.38 50.14
C LYS A 1041 14.76 -20.40 51.16
N GLN A 1042 14.03 -20.10 52.23
CA GLN A 1042 14.52 -19.22 53.29
C GLN A 1042 15.76 -19.79 53.99
N VAL A 1043 15.82 -21.12 54.19
CA VAL A 1043 17.01 -21.79 54.74
C VAL A 1043 18.21 -21.68 53.79
N ASP A 1044 17.99 -21.81 52.48
CA ASP A 1044 19.04 -21.63 51.46
C ASP A 1044 19.56 -20.19 51.43
N ASP A 1045 18.67 -19.20 51.48
CA ASP A 1045 19.02 -17.78 51.51
C ASP A 1045 19.83 -17.43 52.77
N ILE A 1046 19.49 -18.04 53.92
CA ILE A 1046 20.24 -17.88 55.17
C ILE A 1046 21.63 -18.52 55.08
N ALA A 1047 21.73 -19.71 54.49
CA ALA A 1047 23.02 -20.36 54.27
C ALA A 1047 23.91 -19.55 53.32
N ALA A 1048 23.34 -19.03 52.22
CA ALA A 1048 24.04 -18.15 51.29
C ALA A 1048 24.51 -16.85 51.96
N ALA A 1049 23.68 -16.22 52.79
CA ALA A 1049 24.04 -15.02 53.53
C ALA A 1049 25.16 -15.26 54.55
N ASP A 1050 25.17 -16.39 55.25
CA ASP A 1050 26.26 -16.75 56.17
C ASP A 1050 27.56 -17.11 55.42
N LEU A 1051 27.46 -17.65 54.20
CA LEU A 1051 28.60 -17.88 53.34
C LEU A 1051 29.22 -16.57 52.85
N GLU A 1052 28.38 -15.61 52.45
CA GLU A 1052 28.82 -14.26 52.06
C GLU A 1052 29.41 -13.49 53.26
N SER A 1053 28.82 -13.63 54.45
CA SER A 1053 29.38 -13.08 55.69
C SER A 1053 30.76 -13.68 56.01
N SER A 1054 30.92 -15.00 55.80
CA SER A 1054 32.22 -15.67 55.97
C SER A 1054 33.24 -15.23 54.92
N ARG A 1055 32.82 -14.97 53.68
CA ARG A 1055 33.69 -14.39 52.63
C ARG A 1055 34.16 -12.98 52.99
N ALA A 1056 33.27 -12.14 53.52
CA ALA A 1056 33.60 -10.80 53.99
C ALA A 1056 34.67 -10.83 55.10
N ILE A 1057 34.54 -11.76 56.07
CA ILE A 1057 35.52 -11.94 57.16
C ILE A 1057 36.87 -12.44 56.64
N VAL A 1058 36.89 -13.31 55.62
CA VAL A 1058 38.15 -13.77 54.99
C VAL A 1058 38.86 -12.66 54.23
N ASN A 1059 38.10 -11.76 53.60
CA ASN A 1059 38.60 -10.67 52.79
C ASN A 1059 38.97 -9.41 53.61
N ASP A 1060 38.62 -9.35 54.89
CA ASP A 1060 38.97 -8.22 55.78
C ASP A 1060 40.44 -8.34 56.29
N PRO A 1061 41.32 -7.40 55.92
CA PRO A 1061 42.72 -7.42 56.34
C PRO A 1061 42.93 -7.20 57.85
N ALA A 1062 41.96 -6.65 58.59
CA ALA A 1062 42.04 -6.42 60.04
C ALA A 1062 41.78 -7.68 60.89
N THR A 1063 41.21 -8.73 60.29
CA THR A 1063 40.87 -9.98 60.98
C THR A 1063 42.12 -10.85 61.22
N SER A 1064 42.21 -11.54 62.36
CA SER A 1064 43.38 -12.37 62.69
C SER A 1064 43.56 -13.56 61.73
N THR A 1065 44.80 -14.02 61.55
CA THR A 1065 45.11 -15.16 60.64
C THR A 1065 44.40 -16.44 61.05
N GLU A 1066 44.21 -16.68 62.36
CA GLU A 1066 43.45 -17.82 62.87
C GLU A 1066 41.96 -17.74 62.51
N GLN A 1067 41.34 -16.57 62.65
CA GLN A 1067 39.94 -16.36 62.26
C GLN A 1067 39.74 -16.47 60.74
N ARG A 1068 40.64 -15.89 59.94
CA ARG A 1068 40.58 -16.04 58.47
C ARG A 1068 40.72 -17.50 58.04
N ASN A 1069 41.64 -18.26 58.64
CA ASN A 1069 41.78 -19.69 58.35
C ASN A 1069 40.55 -20.51 58.77
N HIS A 1070 39.88 -20.14 59.87
CA HIS A 1070 38.63 -20.77 60.30
C HIS A 1070 37.50 -20.57 59.27
N HIS A 1071 37.29 -19.36 58.76
CA HIS A 1071 36.24 -19.08 57.76
C HIS A 1071 36.60 -19.56 56.35
N ARG A 1072 37.90 -19.62 55.99
CA ARG A 1072 38.36 -20.14 54.67
C ARG A 1072 37.96 -21.59 54.44
N ASN A 1073 37.96 -22.40 55.50
CA ASN A 1073 37.49 -23.79 55.44
C ASN A 1073 35.97 -23.89 55.22
N ARG A 1074 35.18 -22.92 55.70
CA ARG A 1074 33.72 -22.88 55.53
C ARG A 1074 33.27 -22.49 54.11
N ILE A 1075 34.11 -21.73 53.40
CA ILE A 1075 33.84 -21.29 52.01
C ILE A 1075 34.32 -22.32 50.98
N ARG A 1076 35.16 -23.29 51.40
CA ARG A 1076 35.82 -24.26 50.50
C ARG A 1076 34.82 -25.09 49.70
N ASP A 1077 33.67 -25.41 50.29
CA ASP A 1077 32.55 -26.04 49.61
C ASP A 1077 31.23 -25.38 50.01
N PRO A 1078 30.69 -24.47 49.19
CA PRO A 1078 29.41 -23.82 49.45
C PRO A 1078 28.21 -24.79 49.55
N HIS A 1079 28.28 -25.93 48.87
CA HIS A 1079 27.18 -26.89 48.84
C HIS A 1079 27.12 -27.69 50.14
N GLU A 1080 28.27 -28.01 50.74
CA GLU A 1080 28.35 -28.66 52.05
C GLU A 1080 27.71 -27.79 53.15
N MET A 1081 27.88 -26.47 53.07
CA MET A 1081 27.30 -25.53 54.02
C MET A 1081 25.77 -25.43 53.89
N THR A 1082 25.25 -25.25 52.68
CA THR A 1082 23.79 -25.25 52.44
C THR A 1082 23.16 -26.56 52.89
N MET A 1083 23.83 -27.69 52.63
CA MET A 1083 23.37 -29.00 53.06
C MET A 1083 23.37 -29.19 54.58
N ALA A 1084 24.36 -28.63 55.29
CA ALA A 1084 24.40 -28.65 56.75
C ALA A 1084 23.25 -27.86 57.38
N TYR A 1085 22.85 -26.73 56.79
CA TYR A 1085 21.67 -25.97 57.22
C TYR A 1085 20.36 -26.70 56.90
N ARG A 1086 20.19 -27.20 55.67
CA ARG A 1086 19.02 -27.98 55.26
C ARG A 1086 18.82 -29.20 56.15
N PHE A 1087 19.87 -30.00 56.36
CA PHE A 1087 19.79 -31.20 57.20
C PHE A 1087 19.60 -30.89 58.69
N GLY A 1088 20.29 -29.88 59.22
CA GLY A 1088 20.18 -29.50 60.63
C GLY A 1088 18.80 -28.94 61.02
N LEU A 1089 18.03 -28.46 60.04
CA LEU A 1089 16.69 -27.89 60.25
C LEU A 1089 15.55 -28.74 59.72
N LYS A 1090 15.84 -29.86 59.04
CA LYS A 1090 14.83 -30.64 58.30
C LYS A 1090 13.62 -31.02 59.15
N ASP A 1091 13.84 -31.55 60.36
CA ASP A 1091 12.77 -32.05 61.23
C ASP A 1091 12.04 -30.89 61.92
N ARG A 1092 12.77 -29.82 62.25
CA ARG A 1092 12.24 -28.65 62.97
C ARG A 1092 11.36 -27.77 62.09
N LEU A 1093 11.72 -27.61 60.82
CA LEU A 1093 10.98 -26.78 59.86
C LEU A 1093 10.09 -27.59 58.92
N GLN A 1094 10.09 -28.93 59.07
CA GLN A 1094 9.44 -29.87 58.14
C GLN A 1094 9.88 -29.61 56.70
N LEU A 1095 11.19 -29.46 56.49
CA LEU A 1095 11.72 -29.19 55.16
C LEU A 1095 11.49 -30.41 54.27
N PRO A 1096 10.87 -30.22 53.09
CA PRO A 1096 10.58 -31.34 52.22
C PRO A 1096 11.87 -31.92 51.61
N PHE A 1097 11.86 -33.24 51.39
CA PHE A 1097 12.85 -33.98 50.57
C PHE A 1097 14.31 -33.92 51.04
N GLN A 1098 14.55 -33.99 52.35
CA GLN A 1098 15.90 -34.00 52.93
C GLN A 1098 16.42 -35.42 53.16
N PRO A 1099 17.74 -35.67 53.01
CA PRO A 1099 18.32 -37.00 53.23
C PRO A 1099 18.21 -37.45 54.70
N GLU A 1100 18.06 -38.75 54.94
CA GLU A 1100 17.97 -39.33 56.29
C GLU A 1100 19.32 -39.29 57.03
N ALA A 1101 20.42 -39.53 56.33
CA ALA A 1101 21.78 -39.48 56.85
C ALA A 1101 22.73 -38.74 55.90
N LEU A 1102 23.61 -37.90 56.46
CA LEU A 1102 24.72 -37.23 55.76
C LEU A 1102 26.04 -37.65 56.40
N THR A 1103 26.94 -38.19 55.58
CA THR A 1103 28.25 -38.70 56.02
C THR A 1103 29.28 -37.59 56.27
N PHE A 1104 29.00 -36.35 55.86
CA PHE A 1104 29.92 -35.21 55.96
C PHE A 1104 29.20 -33.99 56.57
N ILE A 1105 29.11 -33.95 57.90
CA ILE A 1105 28.66 -32.75 58.65
C ILE A 1105 29.86 -32.06 59.34
N GLY A 1106 31.03 -32.72 59.32
CA GLY A 1106 32.20 -32.31 60.10
C GLY A 1106 33.03 -31.16 59.55
N MET A 1107 32.94 -30.80 58.25
CA MET A 1107 33.85 -29.80 57.66
C MET A 1107 33.25 -28.38 57.57
N ALA A 1108 31.92 -28.22 57.53
CA ALA A 1108 31.26 -26.91 57.44
C ALA A 1108 31.17 -26.11 58.77
N LYS A 1109 31.43 -26.74 59.92
CA LYS A 1109 31.38 -26.15 61.28
C LYS A 1109 30.11 -25.34 61.61
N VAL A 1110 28.95 -25.72 61.07
CA VAL A 1110 27.67 -25.10 61.42
C VAL A 1110 27.32 -25.45 62.87
N THR A 1111 27.16 -24.44 63.73
CA THR A 1111 26.91 -24.66 65.16
C THR A 1111 25.41 -24.74 65.48
N PRO A 1112 25.00 -25.39 66.58
CA PRO A 1112 23.61 -25.41 67.02
C PRO A 1112 23.00 -24.01 67.17
N THR A 1113 23.78 -23.02 67.62
CA THR A 1113 23.35 -21.63 67.78
C THR A 1113 22.97 -20.97 66.45
N MET A 1114 23.67 -21.32 65.37
CA MET A 1114 23.40 -20.83 64.02
C MET A 1114 22.11 -21.44 63.45
N LEU A 1115 21.90 -22.73 63.70
CA LEU A 1115 20.64 -23.41 63.35
C LEU A 1115 19.46 -22.81 64.15
N ASP A 1116 19.63 -22.50 65.43
CA ASP A 1116 18.58 -21.84 66.24
C ASP A 1116 18.25 -20.41 65.79
N ALA A 1117 19.25 -19.66 65.32
CA ALA A 1117 19.03 -18.34 64.73
C ALA A 1117 18.27 -18.45 63.40
N ALA A 1118 18.68 -19.38 62.53
CA ALA A 1118 18.02 -19.65 61.26
C ALA A 1118 16.56 -20.11 61.46
N TYR A 1119 16.32 -21.06 62.38
CA TYR A 1119 14.99 -21.53 62.75
C TYR A 1119 14.07 -20.38 63.18
N ARG A 1120 14.53 -19.51 64.10
CA ARG A 1120 13.74 -18.36 64.56
C ARG A 1120 13.42 -17.38 63.45
N LYS A 1121 14.37 -17.14 62.55
CA LYS A 1121 14.18 -16.25 61.40
C LYS A 1121 13.13 -16.79 60.42
N VAL A 1122 13.16 -18.10 60.15
CA VAL A 1122 12.20 -18.74 59.23
C VAL A 1122 10.80 -18.79 59.85
N VAL A 1123 10.67 -19.19 61.12
CA VAL A 1123 9.36 -19.27 61.80
C VAL A 1123 8.72 -17.88 61.99
N ALA A 1124 9.50 -16.82 62.17
CA ALA A 1124 8.97 -15.46 62.26
C ALA A 1124 8.27 -14.98 60.98
N LEU A 1125 8.51 -15.64 59.84
CA LEU A 1125 7.85 -15.37 58.56
C LEU A 1125 6.55 -16.17 58.40
N ASP A 1126 6.27 -17.16 59.27
CA ASP A 1126 5.02 -17.91 59.18
C ASP A 1126 3.82 -16.97 59.45
N GLY A 1127 2.87 -16.92 58.51
CA GLY A 1127 1.69 -16.06 58.60
C GLY A 1127 1.90 -14.60 58.15
N SER A 1128 3.08 -14.26 57.63
CA SER A 1128 3.37 -12.93 57.10
C SER A 1128 2.84 -12.75 55.66
N PRO A 1129 2.63 -11.50 55.19
CA PRO A 1129 2.22 -11.23 53.81
C PRO A 1129 3.14 -11.86 52.75
N GLU A 1130 4.43 -11.99 53.07
CA GLU A 1130 5.47 -12.57 52.22
C GLU A 1130 5.20 -14.06 51.90
N VAL A 1131 4.57 -14.81 52.80
CA VAL A 1131 4.17 -16.22 52.55
C VAL A 1131 3.02 -16.28 51.54
N VAL A 1132 2.06 -15.36 51.62
CA VAL A 1132 0.94 -15.27 50.68
C VAL A 1132 1.45 -14.82 49.30
N GLU A 1133 2.38 -13.86 49.27
CA GLU A 1133 3.02 -13.40 48.03
C GLU A 1133 3.86 -14.52 47.39
N ALA A 1134 4.63 -15.27 48.20
CA ALA A 1134 5.35 -16.44 47.73
C ALA A 1134 4.42 -17.51 47.17
N LEU A 1135 3.29 -17.79 47.83
CA LEU A 1135 2.28 -18.74 47.34
C LEU A 1135 1.68 -18.30 46.00
N VAL A 1136 1.28 -17.02 45.89
CA VAL A 1136 0.77 -16.45 44.63
C VAL A 1136 1.81 -16.55 43.51
N SER A 1137 3.11 -16.48 43.83
CA SER A 1137 4.18 -16.60 42.83
C SER A 1137 4.46 -18.04 42.37
N MET A 1138 3.94 -19.07 43.05
CA MET A 1138 4.19 -20.48 42.70
C MET A 1138 3.32 -20.93 41.52
N ASP A 1139 3.96 -21.45 40.47
CA ASP A 1139 3.27 -21.84 39.23
C ASP A 1139 2.17 -22.87 39.42
N PHE A 1140 2.37 -23.89 40.27
CA PHE A 1140 1.35 -24.92 40.54
C PHE A 1140 0.16 -24.35 41.32
N TRP A 1141 0.36 -23.32 42.15
CA TRP A 1141 -0.71 -22.67 42.88
C TRP A 1141 -1.55 -21.77 41.97
N GLN A 1142 -0.89 -21.02 41.09
CA GLN A 1142 -1.57 -20.26 40.05
C GLN A 1142 -2.37 -21.18 39.11
N ASP A 1143 -1.82 -22.34 38.74
CA ASP A 1143 -2.54 -23.37 37.97
C ASP A 1143 -3.77 -23.91 38.74
N TYR A 1144 -3.66 -24.14 40.05
CA TYR A 1144 -4.79 -24.56 40.90
C TYR A 1144 -5.91 -23.52 40.94
N ILE A 1145 -5.58 -22.25 41.22
CA ILE A 1145 -6.56 -21.15 41.32
C ILE A 1145 -7.25 -20.90 39.97
N THR A 1146 -6.48 -20.88 38.88
CA THR A 1146 -7.04 -20.67 37.53
C THR A 1146 -7.93 -21.83 37.09
N HIS A 1147 -7.58 -23.07 37.44
CA HIS A 1147 -8.41 -24.22 37.13
C HIS A 1147 -9.69 -24.26 37.98
N LYS A 1148 -9.60 -23.99 39.29
CA LYS A 1148 -10.75 -23.98 40.21
C LYS A 1148 -11.77 -22.89 39.90
N TYR A 1149 -11.32 -21.69 39.50
CA TYR A 1149 -12.16 -20.51 39.25
C TYR A 1149 -12.23 -20.11 37.76
N GLN A 1150 -12.10 -21.08 36.85
CA GLN A 1150 -11.95 -20.87 35.40
C GLN A 1150 -12.96 -19.86 34.80
N SER A 1151 -14.25 -19.97 35.14
CA SER A 1151 -15.30 -19.09 34.60
C SER A 1151 -15.06 -17.60 34.91
N GLN A 1152 -14.56 -17.25 36.09
CA GLN A 1152 -14.29 -15.83 36.43
C GLN A 1152 -13.10 -15.27 35.64
N PHE A 1153 -12.13 -16.12 35.32
CA PHE A 1153 -10.98 -15.77 34.51
C PHE A 1153 -11.34 -15.60 33.02
N GLU A 1154 -12.28 -16.40 32.51
CA GLU A 1154 -12.86 -16.28 31.16
C GLU A 1154 -13.69 -14.99 31.02
N ASP A 1155 -14.57 -14.71 31.97
CA ASP A 1155 -15.38 -13.47 31.99
C ASP A 1155 -14.49 -12.22 32.02
N SER A 1156 -13.41 -12.25 32.82
CA SER A 1156 -12.44 -11.15 32.88
C SER A 1156 -11.65 -10.96 31.58
N ARG A 1157 -11.58 -11.95 30.69
CA ARG A 1157 -10.83 -11.91 29.43
C ARG A 1157 -11.65 -11.33 28.27
N GLN A 1158 -12.96 -11.57 28.24
CA GLN A 1158 -13.83 -11.25 27.11
C GLN A 1158 -13.66 -9.81 26.56
N PRO A 1159 -13.60 -8.75 27.38
CA PRO A 1159 -13.46 -7.38 26.87
C PRO A 1159 -12.16 -7.16 26.08
N PHE A 1160 -11.08 -7.83 26.48
CA PHE A 1160 -9.78 -7.73 25.82
C PHE A 1160 -9.77 -8.50 24.49
N GLN A 1161 -10.51 -9.60 24.38
CA GLN A 1161 -10.69 -10.32 23.12
C GLN A 1161 -11.47 -9.50 22.10
N ASP A 1162 -12.58 -8.88 22.53
CA ASP A 1162 -13.43 -8.06 21.66
C ASP A 1162 -12.64 -6.88 21.08
N GLN A 1163 -11.85 -6.19 21.92
CA GLN A 1163 -10.98 -5.10 21.48
C GLN A 1163 -9.90 -5.58 20.52
N GLN A 1164 -9.28 -6.73 20.78
CA GLN A 1164 -8.29 -7.29 19.88
C GLN A 1164 -8.89 -7.69 18.52
N ALA A 1165 -10.10 -8.26 18.50
CA ALA A 1165 -10.79 -8.60 17.26
C ALA A 1165 -11.06 -7.37 16.38
N ILE A 1166 -11.33 -6.21 17.00
CA ILE A 1166 -11.48 -4.93 16.31
C ILE A 1166 -10.14 -4.49 15.68
N LEU A 1167 -9.03 -4.60 16.42
CA LEU A 1167 -7.70 -4.27 15.89
C LEU A 1167 -7.32 -5.17 14.71
N ASP A 1168 -7.56 -6.47 14.82
CA ASP A 1168 -7.31 -7.45 13.75
C ASP A 1168 -8.15 -7.13 12.50
N ALA A 1169 -9.42 -6.72 12.67
CA ALA A 1169 -10.30 -6.33 11.57
C ALA A 1169 -9.87 -5.00 10.91
N GLN A 1170 -9.37 -4.03 11.68
CA GLN A 1170 -8.85 -2.78 11.14
C GLN A 1170 -7.55 -3.01 10.35
N LYS A 1171 -6.67 -3.91 10.83
CA LYS A 1171 -5.46 -4.34 10.12
C LYS A 1171 -5.80 -5.01 8.80
N SER A 1172 -6.72 -5.98 8.78
CA SER A 1172 -7.10 -6.68 7.54
C SER A 1172 -7.79 -5.78 6.51
N GLN A 1173 -8.46 -4.72 6.95
CA GLN A 1173 -9.05 -3.69 6.09
C GLN A 1173 -8.03 -2.62 5.62
N GLY A 1174 -6.75 -2.72 6.00
CA GLY A 1174 -5.71 -1.76 5.65
C GLY A 1174 -5.86 -0.39 6.30
N LYS A 1175 -6.71 -0.27 7.34
CA LYS A 1175 -6.96 0.99 8.08
C LYS A 1175 -5.92 1.28 9.14
N LEU A 1176 -5.16 0.27 9.57
CA LEU A 1176 -4.12 0.37 10.60
C LEU A 1176 -2.76 -0.05 10.05
N LYS A 1177 -1.68 0.66 10.40
CA LYS A 1177 -0.32 0.26 10.02
C LYS A 1177 0.21 -0.83 10.94
N GLU A 1178 1.12 -1.68 10.43
CA GLU A 1178 1.71 -2.81 11.20
C GLU A 1178 2.33 -2.35 12.54
N SER A 1179 3.02 -1.21 12.55
CA SER A 1179 3.62 -0.67 13.77
C SER A 1179 2.58 -0.26 14.82
N GLU A 1180 1.50 0.39 14.39
CA GLU A 1180 0.41 0.83 15.28
C GLU A 1180 -0.37 -0.38 15.82
N TYR A 1181 -0.61 -1.37 14.96
CA TYR A 1181 -1.26 -2.62 15.35
C TYR A 1181 -0.46 -3.35 16.44
N LYS A 1182 0.86 -3.44 16.26
CA LYS A 1182 1.74 -4.09 17.22
C LYS A 1182 1.73 -3.37 18.56
N THR A 1183 1.89 -2.04 18.58
CA THR A 1183 1.87 -1.26 19.83
C THR A 1183 0.53 -1.40 20.56
N GLN A 1184 -0.60 -1.27 19.87
CA GLN A 1184 -1.92 -1.39 20.51
C GLN A 1184 -2.20 -2.81 21.02
N THR A 1185 -1.72 -3.84 20.31
CA THR A 1185 -1.80 -5.23 20.75
C THR A 1185 -0.94 -5.47 22.00
N ASP A 1186 0.29 -4.95 22.03
CA ASP A 1186 1.21 -5.08 23.16
C ASP A 1186 0.64 -4.40 24.41
N ASP A 1187 0.07 -3.19 24.27
CA ASP A 1187 -0.59 -2.46 25.36
C ASP A 1187 -1.81 -3.22 25.90
N LEU A 1188 -2.62 -3.80 25.02
CA LEU A 1188 -3.81 -4.57 25.40
C LEU A 1188 -3.43 -5.85 26.16
N GLN A 1189 -2.36 -6.52 25.74
CA GLN A 1189 -1.81 -7.68 26.46
C GLN A 1189 -1.27 -7.30 27.83
N ALA A 1190 -0.60 -6.14 27.98
CA ALA A 1190 -0.12 -5.68 29.27
C ALA A 1190 -1.27 -5.40 30.26
N GLN A 1191 -2.37 -4.79 29.78
CA GLN A 1191 -3.56 -4.54 30.60
C GLN A 1191 -4.22 -5.85 31.05
N HIS A 1192 -4.34 -6.85 30.16
CA HIS A 1192 -4.86 -8.17 30.50
C HIS A 1192 -3.97 -8.87 31.55
N ALA A 1193 -2.65 -8.73 31.46
CA ALA A 1193 -1.71 -9.30 32.46
C ALA A 1193 -1.98 -8.77 33.87
N ILE A 1194 -2.20 -7.46 34.00
CA ILE A 1194 -2.46 -6.79 35.27
C ILE A 1194 -3.79 -7.26 35.86
N ALA A 1195 -4.83 -7.34 35.01
CA ALA A 1195 -6.15 -7.83 35.43
C ALA A 1195 -6.09 -9.28 35.92
N GLU A 1196 -5.42 -10.16 35.19
CA GLU A 1196 -5.25 -11.58 35.54
C GLU A 1196 -4.47 -11.75 36.86
N ALA A 1197 -3.35 -11.04 37.03
CA ALA A 1197 -2.55 -11.10 38.26
C ALA A 1197 -3.33 -10.61 39.49
N THR A 1198 -4.15 -9.57 39.31
CA THR A 1198 -5.03 -9.05 40.38
C THR A 1198 -6.08 -10.09 40.76
N LEU A 1199 -6.68 -10.77 39.79
CA LEU A 1199 -7.68 -11.81 40.04
C LEU A 1199 -7.10 -13.02 40.78
N ILE A 1200 -5.89 -13.46 40.41
CA ILE A 1200 -5.16 -14.53 41.14
C ILE A 1200 -4.95 -14.14 42.61
N GLN A 1201 -4.54 -12.89 42.89
CA GLN A 1201 -4.33 -12.43 44.27
C GLN A 1201 -5.63 -12.42 45.09
N VAL A 1202 -6.73 -11.93 44.51
CA VAL A 1202 -8.04 -11.89 45.19
C VAL A 1202 -8.53 -13.29 45.52
N LEU A 1203 -8.51 -14.20 44.54
CA LEU A 1203 -8.99 -15.57 44.71
C LEU A 1203 -8.09 -16.39 45.64
N THR A 1204 -6.77 -16.15 45.62
CA THR A 1204 -5.85 -16.78 46.58
C THR A 1204 -6.17 -16.36 48.02
N ARG A 1205 -6.47 -15.08 48.26
CA ARG A 1205 -6.88 -14.62 49.60
C ARG A 1205 -8.20 -15.23 50.02
N GLN A 1206 -9.15 -15.39 49.11
CA GLN A 1206 -10.42 -16.06 49.38
C GLN A 1206 -10.24 -17.53 49.76
N GLU A 1207 -9.34 -18.24 49.07
CA GLU A 1207 -9.05 -19.66 49.32
C GLU A 1207 -8.33 -19.90 50.67
N LEU A 1208 -7.50 -18.95 51.11
CA LEU A 1208 -6.75 -19.03 52.36
C LEU A 1208 -7.55 -18.61 53.61
N GLN A 1209 -8.77 -18.08 53.46
CA GLN A 1209 -9.63 -17.78 54.60
C GLN A 1209 -10.22 -19.07 55.18
N PRO A 1210 -10.17 -19.29 56.51
CA PRO A 1210 -10.83 -20.44 57.12
C PRO A 1210 -12.34 -20.33 56.91
N GLY A 1211 -12.91 -21.30 56.17
CA GLY A 1211 -14.36 -21.36 55.95
C GLY A 1211 -15.13 -21.48 57.27
N PRO A 1212 -16.38 -20.98 57.34
CA PRO A 1212 -17.21 -21.13 58.53
C PRO A 1212 -17.48 -22.62 58.74
N THR A 1213 -17.27 -23.08 59.97
CA THR A 1213 -17.75 -24.37 60.45
C THR A 1213 -19.26 -24.41 60.27
N ILE A 1214 -19.75 -25.10 59.23
CA ILE A 1214 -21.18 -25.34 59.05
C ILE A 1214 -21.58 -26.39 60.08
N GLU A 1215 -22.26 -25.92 61.12
CA GLU A 1215 -23.05 -26.74 62.04
C GLU A 1215 -24.01 -27.65 61.27
N GLU A 1216 -24.03 -28.91 61.67
CA GLU A 1216 -25.07 -29.88 61.31
C GLU A 1216 -26.46 -29.30 61.54
N ARG A 1217 -27.33 -29.38 60.52
CA ARG A 1217 -28.79 -29.35 60.68
C ARG A 1217 -29.48 -30.16 59.59
N PRO A 1218 -30.70 -30.67 59.84
CA PRO A 1218 -30.99 -32.10 59.85
C PRO A 1218 -31.68 -32.58 58.57
N ALA A 1219 -31.73 -33.90 58.43
CA ALA A 1219 -32.53 -34.60 57.43
C ALA A 1219 -33.98 -34.09 57.40
N SER A 1220 -34.46 -33.74 56.21
CA SER A 1220 -35.90 -33.55 55.97
C SER A 1220 -36.31 -34.27 54.69
N ASP A 1221 -37.44 -34.93 54.86
CA ASP A 1221 -38.02 -35.95 54.01
C ASP A 1221 -38.45 -35.47 52.62
N THR A 1222 -38.38 -36.43 51.71
CA THR A 1222 -39.25 -36.57 50.54
C THR A 1222 -40.73 -36.37 50.87
N SER A 1223 -41.42 -35.50 50.15
CA SER A 1223 -42.74 -35.77 49.54
C SER A 1223 -43.28 -34.51 48.87
N GLY A 1224 -43.97 -34.70 47.76
CA GLY A 1224 -44.29 -33.64 46.80
C GLY A 1224 -45.49 -32.77 47.19
N ASN A 1225 -45.71 -31.75 46.36
CA ASN A 1225 -47.04 -31.57 45.79
C ASN A 1225 -46.99 -30.66 44.56
N GLN A 1226 -47.64 -31.14 43.51
CA GLN A 1226 -48.14 -30.37 42.40
C GLN A 1226 -49.35 -29.52 42.84
N ALA A 1227 -49.59 -28.49 42.03
CA ALA A 1227 -50.88 -27.96 41.61
C ALA A 1227 -51.45 -26.72 42.31
N THR A 1228 -51.69 -25.72 41.43
CA THR A 1228 -52.85 -24.80 41.36
C THR A 1228 -52.97 -23.74 42.46
N SER A 1229 -53.40 -22.51 42.21
CA SER A 1229 -53.80 -21.73 41.04
C SER A 1229 -54.17 -20.33 41.53
N GLU A 1230 -54.17 -19.37 40.60
CA GLU A 1230 -55.01 -18.17 40.56
C GLU A 1230 -54.77 -16.93 41.46
N ALA A 1231 -54.73 -15.81 40.70
CA ALA A 1231 -55.22 -14.45 40.96
C ALA A 1231 -54.37 -13.46 41.77
N GLY A 1232 -53.89 -12.44 41.04
CA GLY A 1232 -53.25 -11.22 41.52
C GLY A 1232 -52.54 -10.50 40.39
#